data_AF-A0A640VYA4-F1
#
_entry.id   AF-A0A640VYA4-F1
#
_cell.length_a   1.000
_cell.length_b   1.000
_cell.length_c   1.000
_cell.angle_alpha   90.00
_cell.angle_beta   90.00
_cell.angle_gamma   90.00
#
_symmetry.space_group_name_H-M   'P 1'
#
loop_
_entity.id
_entity.type
_entity.pdbx_description
1 polymer ?
#
loop_
_entity_poly.entity_id
_entity_poly.type
_entity_poly.pdbx_seq_one_letter_code
_entity_poly.pdbx_strand_id
1 'polypeptide(L)'
;MEIDKGMLYYLIKKIRPELAHKIKENKKIETVVVGLGRQGTRHAELMREYGTTITAGIAPGRGGTKLLETIPVYNNIEECLAEHPDIAAASIWRHYSMAKNATIEVIESGIPIVVLITEGIPIKDMQSIITSARKNNTLLIGGNTPGIIFPPERIKIGMLPDIFYPEETAKNEFGPKGVTIISRSGAILYHMSDALASAGIAQNAVIGIGGDAIIGSTFLDLVPLVMEYEHTDLVVIAGEIGGCQEEILADDIKKHPEKYPKPLVAVLSGAHAPEGKTMGHAGAIIAPGKAYGTFEAKKKAFEEAGIPVVNSQYDLIDVVKSKIGKKYFEVERYYEKMKKIWESPPKKPTWGTLITKVSPNELLVRGYPLPEIIANKNFLETAYLLIEGEFPDKQTLSEIEKIAHDASLIPAPRIMHTTQDISKTLATSLLLDSYLANFPQDGKHGHVKKTAFCLGRMARYIASLLNAEDALDKVKDDSFSHALYHALTGEKGFDEKHSRMLEAMLVACADHGVTPPSAQATIIAASTRASYEVAIANGICAITDVHGGAGAKAVKFFKECVMKGKEGDVAHAVRNVIREYMLKGKRIEGMGHRIHTKDPRRDVLWELASKMGVADQHVRISKMVSEIFKEVRGINLPINVDGVIGAIIADMGLEPIMAKAIFIYGRVAGLSAHYFEEITTQPPMRRINFADAVYKGKELRHIIL
;
A
#
# COMPACT_ATOMS: atom_id res chain seq x y z
N MET A 1 -29.38 -9.02 18.57
CA MET A 1 -30.27 -8.13 19.35
C MET A 1 -31.35 -7.56 18.44
N GLU A 2 -32.55 -7.26 18.94
CA GLU A 2 -33.57 -6.51 18.19
C GLU A 2 -33.18 -5.04 18.05
N ILE A 3 -33.42 -4.43 16.88
CA ILE A 3 -32.95 -3.06 16.59
C ILE A 3 -33.55 -2.01 17.51
N ASP A 4 -34.80 -2.19 17.94
CA ASP A 4 -35.53 -1.25 18.78
C ASP A 4 -35.12 -1.30 20.25
N LYS A 5 -34.31 -2.29 20.62
CA LYS A 5 -33.59 -2.36 21.89
C LYS A 5 -32.22 -1.69 21.81
N GLY A 6 -31.79 -1.17 20.66
CA GLY A 6 -30.49 -0.52 20.49
C GLY A 6 -30.40 0.89 21.09
N MET A 7 -29.19 1.30 21.47
CA MET A 7 -28.90 2.66 21.94
C MET A 7 -29.03 3.65 20.79
N LEU A 8 -28.48 3.37 19.60
CA LEU A 8 -28.57 4.28 18.47
C LEU A 8 -30.03 4.46 18.05
N TYR A 9 -30.81 3.38 18.04
CA TYR A 9 -32.26 3.46 17.85
C TYR A 9 -32.94 4.35 18.89
N TYR A 10 -32.61 4.17 20.18
CA TYR A 10 -33.13 5.01 21.27
C TYR A 10 -32.82 6.50 21.05
N LEU A 11 -31.58 6.83 20.66
CA LEU A 11 -31.17 8.19 20.34
C LEU A 11 -31.97 8.76 19.15
N ILE A 12 -32.11 7.99 18.07
CA ILE A 12 -32.89 8.41 16.90
C ILE A 12 -34.36 8.61 17.29
N LYS A 13 -34.95 7.71 18.08
CA LYS A 13 -36.35 7.81 18.52
C LYS A 13 -36.62 9.09 19.32
N LYS A 14 -35.67 9.52 20.15
CA LYS A 14 -35.79 10.79 20.90
C LYS A 14 -35.76 12.01 20.00
N ILE A 15 -35.05 11.95 18.87
CA ILE A 15 -34.78 13.09 17.99
C ILE A 15 -35.75 13.14 16.80
N ARG A 16 -36.10 11.98 16.23
CA ARG A 16 -37.00 11.77 15.08
C ARG A 16 -37.86 10.51 15.31
N PRO A 17 -38.97 10.60 16.08
CA PRO A 17 -39.82 9.45 16.37
C PRO A 17 -40.39 8.75 15.12
N GLU A 18 -40.77 9.52 14.10
CA GLU A 18 -41.33 8.99 12.85
C GLU A 18 -40.29 8.17 12.08
N LEU A 19 -39.05 8.66 11.98
CA LEU A 19 -37.96 7.92 11.36
C LEU A 19 -37.65 6.63 12.14
N ALA A 20 -37.67 6.68 13.47
CA ALA A 20 -37.49 5.49 14.30
C ALA A 20 -38.59 4.45 14.09
N HIS A 21 -39.84 4.84 13.77
CA HIS A 21 -40.88 3.88 13.41
C HIS A 21 -40.50 3.11 12.13
N LYS A 22 -40.10 3.84 11.08
CA LYS A 22 -39.66 3.23 9.82
C LYS A 22 -38.43 2.33 9.98
N ILE A 23 -37.44 2.76 10.78
CA ILE A 23 -36.25 1.96 11.09
C ILE A 23 -36.64 0.63 11.75
N LYS A 24 -37.64 0.64 12.65
CA LYS A 24 -38.13 -0.57 13.30
C LYS A 24 -38.79 -1.53 12.31
N GLU A 25 -39.55 -1.00 11.35
CA GLU A 25 -40.17 -1.79 10.27
C GLU A 25 -39.12 -2.38 9.31
N ASN A 26 -38.18 -1.54 8.86
CA ASN A 26 -37.14 -1.90 7.90
C ASN A 26 -35.98 -2.69 8.53
N LYS A 27 -35.88 -2.70 9.86
CA LYS A 27 -34.83 -3.35 10.66
C LYS A 27 -33.41 -2.93 10.27
N LYS A 28 -33.23 -1.68 9.83
CA LYS A 28 -31.95 -1.14 9.38
C LYS A 28 -31.82 0.32 9.81
N ILE A 29 -30.65 0.68 10.34
CA ILE A 29 -30.24 2.07 10.56
C ILE A 29 -29.28 2.44 9.45
N GLU A 30 -29.77 3.21 8.49
CA GLU A 30 -29.03 3.62 7.30
C GLU A 30 -28.08 4.77 7.62
N THR A 31 -26.83 4.62 7.18
CA THR A 31 -25.75 5.59 7.42
C THR A 31 -25.14 6.05 6.10
N VAL A 32 -24.94 7.36 5.97
CA VAL A 32 -24.25 7.98 4.83
C VAL A 32 -22.82 8.40 5.20
N VAL A 33 -21.90 8.27 4.24
CA VAL A 33 -20.50 8.71 4.42
C VAL A 33 -20.22 9.94 3.57
N VAL A 34 -19.90 11.06 4.21
CA VAL A 34 -19.70 12.34 3.55
C VAL A 34 -18.21 12.64 3.45
N GLY A 35 -17.66 12.53 2.23
CA GLY A 35 -16.23 12.66 1.95
C GLY A 35 -15.55 11.33 1.67
N LEU A 36 -15.50 10.94 0.39
CA LEU A 36 -14.87 9.69 -0.07
C LEU A 36 -13.39 9.88 -0.48
N GLY A 37 -12.62 10.49 0.42
CA GLY A 37 -11.15 10.47 0.35
C GLY A 37 -10.57 9.17 0.91
N ARG A 38 -9.24 9.09 1.09
CA ARG A 38 -8.58 7.88 1.61
C ARG A 38 -9.19 7.39 2.92
N GLN A 39 -9.39 8.29 3.89
CA GLN A 39 -9.91 7.93 5.21
C GLN A 39 -11.39 7.59 5.17
N GLY A 40 -12.24 8.41 4.54
CA GLY A 40 -13.67 8.12 4.45
C GLY A 40 -13.99 6.83 3.69
N THR A 41 -13.28 6.54 2.59
CA THR A 41 -13.43 5.26 1.88
C THR A 41 -12.98 4.07 2.72
N ARG A 42 -11.82 4.17 3.38
CA ARG A 42 -11.31 3.08 4.24
C ARG A 42 -12.21 2.82 5.44
N HIS A 43 -12.68 3.87 6.09
CA HIS A 43 -13.57 3.73 7.24
C HIS A 43 -14.98 3.33 6.84
N ALA A 44 -15.49 3.69 5.65
CA ALA A 44 -16.72 3.11 5.14
C ALA A 44 -16.66 1.58 5.02
N GLU A 45 -15.53 1.06 4.52
CA GLU A 45 -15.28 -0.39 4.47
C GLU A 45 -15.27 -1.01 5.87
N LEU A 46 -14.50 -0.43 6.80
CA LEU A 46 -14.40 -0.93 8.17
C LEU A 46 -15.73 -0.84 8.93
N MET A 47 -16.52 0.22 8.74
CA MET A 47 -17.86 0.36 9.31
C MET A 47 -18.79 -0.73 8.77
N ARG A 48 -18.76 -1.00 7.47
CA ARG A 48 -19.53 -2.07 6.84
C ARG A 48 -19.10 -3.46 7.30
N GLU A 49 -17.79 -3.72 7.39
CA GLU A 49 -17.25 -4.99 7.91
C GLU A 49 -17.71 -5.26 9.34
N TYR A 50 -17.80 -4.21 10.17
CA TYR A 50 -18.29 -4.31 11.53
C TYR A 50 -19.80 -4.63 11.62
N GLY A 51 -20.60 -4.05 10.74
CA GLY A 51 -22.05 -4.29 10.66
C GLY A 51 -22.89 -3.05 10.33
N THR A 52 -22.29 -1.87 10.27
CA THR A 52 -23.00 -0.62 9.94
C THR A 52 -23.55 -0.69 8.51
N THR A 53 -24.83 -0.35 8.33
CA THR A 53 -25.47 -0.26 7.02
C THR A 53 -25.05 1.04 6.33
N ILE A 54 -24.04 0.97 5.45
CA ILE A 54 -23.60 2.10 4.63
C ILE A 54 -24.46 2.14 3.36
N THR A 55 -25.41 3.07 3.31
CA THR A 55 -26.40 3.18 2.23
C THR A 55 -25.89 3.98 1.05
N ALA A 56 -25.13 5.04 1.31
CA ALA A 56 -24.63 5.94 0.27
C ALA A 56 -23.34 6.65 0.67
N GLY A 57 -22.65 7.20 -0.33
CA GLY A 57 -21.55 8.13 -0.12
C GLY A 57 -21.80 9.48 -0.79
N ILE A 58 -21.33 10.57 -0.17
CA ILE A 58 -21.39 11.92 -0.75
C ILE A 58 -19.98 12.35 -1.15
N ALA A 59 -19.80 12.67 -2.43
CA ALA A 59 -18.56 13.19 -2.96
C ALA A 59 -18.84 14.12 -4.16
N PRO A 60 -18.78 15.45 -3.97
CA PRO A 60 -18.96 16.41 -5.05
C PRO A 60 -18.04 16.13 -6.25
N GLY A 61 -18.60 16.10 -7.46
CA GLY A 61 -17.88 15.79 -8.70
C GLY A 61 -17.67 14.28 -8.95
N ARG A 62 -18.20 13.41 -8.08
CA ARG A 62 -18.15 11.95 -8.21
C ARG A 62 -19.54 11.30 -8.14
N GLY A 63 -20.61 12.09 -8.23
CA GLY A 63 -21.97 11.55 -8.33
C GLY A 63 -22.12 10.57 -9.50
N GLY A 64 -22.92 9.51 -9.30
CA GLY A 64 -23.11 8.42 -10.26
C GLY A 64 -22.03 7.33 -10.21
N THR A 65 -20.97 7.51 -9.41
CA THR A 65 -19.97 6.44 -9.16
C THR A 65 -20.42 5.50 -8.05
N LYS A 66 -19.64 4.44 -7.78
CA LYS A 66 -19.91 3.49 -6.70
C LYS A 66 -18.75 3.40 -5.69
N LEU A 67 -19.09 3.35 -4.42
CA LEU A 67 -18.23 3.05 -3.27
C LEU A 67 -18.29 1.54 -2.99
N LEU A 68 -17.14 0.90 -2.72
CA LEU A 68 -17.06 -0.55 -2.45
C LEU A 68 -17.82 -1.40 -3.48
N GLU A 69 -17.71 -1.00 -4.75
CA GLU A 69 -18.30 -1.60 -5.96
C GLU A 69 -19.83 -1.51 -6.08
N THR A 70 -20.56 -1.42 -4.98
CA THR A 70 -22.03 -1.56 -4.96
C THR A 70 -22.79 -0.37 -4.38
N ILE A 71 -22.17 0.47 -3.55
CA ILE A 71 -22.84 1.54 -2.81
C ILE A 71 -22.90 2.80 -3.68
N PRO A 72 -24.07 3.41 -3.94
CA PRO A 72 -24.17 4.60 -4.78
C PRO A 72 -23.47 5.81 -4.18
N VAL A 73 -22.92 6.66 -5.05
CA VAL A 73 -22.30 7.94 -4.68
C VAL A 73 -23.07 9.09 -5.32
N TYR A 74 -23.39 10.10 -4.51
CA TYR A 74 -24.13 11.30 -4.92
C TYR A 74 -23.24 12.55 -4.81
N ASN A 75 -23.61 13.63 -5.51
CA ASN A 75 -22.86 14.87 -5.45
C ASN A 75 -23.14 15.67 -4.16
N ASN A 76 -24.39 15.63 -3.69
CA ASN A 76 -24.89 16.34 -2.52
C ASN A 76 -25.86 15.46 -1.74
N ILE A 77 -26.19 15.87 -0.52
CA ILE A 77 -27.05 15.07 0.37
C ILE A 77 -28.53 15.09 -0.07
N GLU A 78 -28.97 16.15 -0.75
CA GLU A 78 -30.34 16.29 -1.25
C GLU A 78 -30.69 15.21 -2.28
N GLU A 79 -29.83 15.04 -3.29
CA GLU A 79 -29.92 13.96 -4.28
C GLU A 79 -29.94 12.58 -3.61
N CYS A 80 -29.13 12.41 -2.57
CA CYS A 80 -29.04 11.15 -1.84
C CYS A 80 -30.33 10.83 -1.07
N LEU A 81 -30.92 11.82 -0.40
CA LEU A 81 -32.14 11.63 0.39
C LEU A 81 -33.39 11.49 -0.47
N ALA A 82 -33.37 11.99 -1.71
CA ALA A 82 -34.45 11.74 -2.68
C ALA A 82 -34.61 10.23 -2.96
N GLU A 83 -33.50 9.49 -3.04
CA GLU A 83 -33.48 8.04 -3.27
C GLU A 83 -33.49 7.23 -1.97
N HIS A 84 -32.93 7.80 -0.89
CA HIS A 84 -32.75 7.13 0.40
C HIS A 84 -33.29 7.99 1.56
N PRO A 85 -34.62 8.18 1.66
CA PRO A 85 -35.23 9.14 2.59
C PRO A 85 -35.11 8.75 4.07
N ASP A 86 -34.74 7.50 4.38
CA ASP A 86 -34.70 6.96 5.74
C ASP A 86 -33.27 6.93 6.34
N ILE A 87 -32.30 7.60 5.71
CA ILE A 87 -30.94 7.77 6.27
C ILE A 87 -31.02 8.48 7.61
N ALA A 88 -30.48 7.82 8.65
CA ALA A 88 -30.61 8.26 10.03
C ALA A 88 -29.30 8.75 10.64
N ALA A 89 -28.16 8.42 10.04
CA ALA A 89 -26.86 8.86 10.52
C ALA A 89 -25.92 9.28 9.39
N ALA A 90 -25.02 10.21 9.70
CA ALA A 90 -23.98 10.65 8.78
C ALA A 90 -22.60 10.65 9.46
N SER A 91 -21.58 10.22 8.71
CA SER A 91 -20.18 10.31 9.13
C SER A 91 -19.43 11.27 8.22
N ILE A 92 -18.84 12.33 8.80
CA ILE A 92 -18.21 13.43 8.05
C ILE A 92 -16.69 13.24 8.02
N TRP A 93 -16.15 13.09 6.81
CA TRP A 93 -14.73 12.85 6.50
C TRP A 93 -14.18 13.91 5.53
N ARG A 94 -14.37 15.19 5.89
CA ARG A 94 -13.93 16.33 5.08
C ARG A 94 -12.74 17.02 5.73
N HIS A 95 -11.86 17.57 4.93
CA HIS A 95 -10.78 18.43 5.42
C HIS A 95 -11.37 19.62 6.20
N TYR A 96 -10.67 20.15 7.22
CA TYR A 96 -11.20 21.21 8.10
C TYR A 96 -11.73 22.42 7.34
N SER A 97 -11.09 22.78 6.22
CA SER A 97 -11.52 23.89 5.34
C SER A 97 -12.86 23.68 4.63
N MET A 98 -13.36 22.44 4.57
CA MET A 98 -14.62 22.07 3.91
C MET A 98 -15.63 21.47 4.87
N ALA A 99 -15.22 21.16 6.11
CA ALA A 99 -16.04 20.44 7.07
C ALA A 99 -17.30 21.23 7.45
N LYS A 100 -17.21 22.56 7.59
CA LYS A 100 -18.36 23.41 7.92
C LYS A 100 -19.53 23.23 6.96
N ASN A 101 -19.32 23.53 5.68
CA ASN A 101 -20.42 23.54 4.71
C ASN A 101 -20.99 22.14 4.53
N ALA A 102 -20.13 21.12 4.43
CA ALA A 102 -20.57 19.73 4.31
C ALA A 102 -21.38 19.25 5.53
N THR A 103 -21.00 19.67 6.74
CA THR A 103 -21.72 19.27 7.96
C THR A 103 -23.04 20.01 8.07
N ILE A 104 -23.07 21.31 7.79
CA ILE A 104 -24.30 22.13 7.83
C ILE A 104 -25.32 21.61 6.82
N GLU A 105 -24.89 21.28 5.58
CA GLU A 105 -25.75 20.73 4.54
C GLU A 105 -26.47 19.44 5.00
N VAL A 106 -25.71 18.53 5.62
CA VAL A 106 -26.22 17.28 6.20
C VAL A 106 -27.21 17.54 7.34
N ILE A 107 -26.87 18.47 8.24
CA ILE A 107 -27.72 18.84 9.39
C ILE A 107 -29.04 19.44 8.91
N GLU A 108 -29.00 20.38 7.96
CA GLU A 108 -30.17 21.09 7.44
C GLU A 108 -31.09 20.17 6.63
N SER A 109 -30.56 19.05 6.15
CA SER A 109 -31.34 18.00 5.49
C SER A 109 -32.08 17.07 6.47
N GLY A 110 -31.95 17.31 7.78
CA GLY A 110 -32.78 16.69 8.81
C GLY A 110 -32.25 15.37 9.39
N ILE A 111 -31.03 14.95 9.01
CA ILE A 111 -30.40 13.72 9.53
C ILE A 111 -30.15 13.87 11.05
N PRO A 112 -30.69 12.96 11.90
CA PRO A 112 -30.69 13.18 13.35
C PRO A 112 -29.35 12.94 14.03
N ILE A 113 -28.48 12.08 13.47
CA ILE A 113 -27.20 11.72 14.08
C ILE A 113 -26.06 12.12 13.13
N VAL A 114 -25.20 13.04 13.54
CA VAL A 114 -24.07 13.48 12.73
C VAL A 114 -22.78 13.32 13.51
N VAL A 115 -21.83 12.56 12.95
CA VAL A 115 -20.53 12.29 13.56
C VAL A 115 -19.45 13.03 12.76
N LEU A 116 -18.93 14.10 13.35
CA LEU A 116 -17.95 15.01 12.76
C LEU A 116 -16.53 14.63 13.17
N ILE A 117 -15.90 13.79 12.35
CA ILE A 117 -14.57 13.22 12.64
C ILE A 117 -13.46 14.27 12.58
N THR A 118 -13.62 15.27 11.72
CA THR A 118 -12.59 16.24 11.37
C THR A 118 -12.02 16.99 12.58
N GLU A 119 -10.70 17.01 12.66
CA GLU A 119 -9.92 17.78 13.64
C GLU A 119 -9.52 19.16 13.11
N GLY A 120 -9.34 20.14 14.01
CA GLY A 120 -8.75 21.43 13.67
C GLY A 120 -9.70 22.38 12.95
N ILE A 121 -11.01 22.20 13.14
CA ILE A 121 -12.02 23.11 12.58
C ILE A 121 -11.91 24.45 13.32
N PRO A 122 -11.84 25.59 12.59
CA PRO A 122 -11.83 26.91 13.22
C PRO A 122 -13.01 27.10 14.18
N ILE A 123 -12.78 27.71 15.34
CA ILE A 123 -13.79 27.95 16.38
C ILE A 123 -15.06 28.62 15.81
N LYS A 124 -14.90 29.64 14.96
CA LYS A 124 -16.01 30.35 14.30
C LYS A 124 -16.87 29.43 13.43
N ASP A 125 -16.24 28.44 12.81
CA ASP A 125 -16.92 27.48 11.97
C ASP A 125 -17.64 26.43 12.80
N MET A 126 -17.03 25.90 13.86
CA MET A 126 -17.71 25.04 14.83
C MET A 126 -18.93 25.71 15.46
N GLN A 127 -18.85 27.00 15.79
CA GLN A 127 -20.02 27.77 16.29
C GLN A 127 -21.19 27.77 15.29
N SER A 128 -20.89 27.93 14.00
CA SER A 128 -21.90 27.90 12.94
C SER A 128 -22.54 26.51 12.83
N ILE A 129 -21.73 25.44 12.87
CA ILE A 129 -22.19 24.06 12.81
C ILE A 129 -23.10 23.74 14.01
N ILE A 130 -22.69 24.10 15.23
CA ILE A 130 -23.47 23.87 16.47
C ILE A 130 -24.80 24.61 16.43
N THR A 131 -24.80 25.87 15.94
CA THR A 131 -26.03 26.65 15.81
C THR A 131 -27.00 25.98 14.85
N SER A 132 -26.51 25.47 13.71
CA SER A 132 -27.33 24.71 12.78
C SER A 132 -27.84 23.40 13.40
N ALA A 133 -26.99 22.65 14.11
CA ALA A 133 -27.37 21.39 14.77
C ALA A 133 -28.51 21.60 15.78
N ARG A 134 -28.42 22.66 16.60
CA ARG A 134 -29.48 23.03 17.55
C ARG A 134 -30.77 23.43 16.84
N LYS A 135 -30.68 24.28 15.81
CA LYS A 135 -31.85 24.72 15.04
C LYS A 135 -32.60 23.54 14.40
N ASN A 136 -31.87 22.55 13.91
CA ASN A 136 -32.42 21.38 13.23
C ASN A 136 -32.60 20.18 14.17
N ASN A 137 -32.49 20.35 15.49
CA ASN A 137 -32.58 19.26 16.48
C ASN A 137 -31.79 18.01 16.04
N THR A 138 -30.48 18.18 15.82
CA THR A 138 -29.55 17.14 15.37
C THR A 138 -28.52 16.87 16.47
N LEU A 139 -28.29 15.59 16.80
CA LEU A 139 -27.24 15.19 17.73
C LEU A 139 -25.91 15.16 17.00
N LEU A 140 -25.08 16.16 17.29
CA LEU A 140 -23.77 16.35 16.68
C LEU A 140 -22.66 15.84 17.61
N ILE A 141 -21.97 14.77 17.22
CA ILE A 141 -20.82 14.22 17.94
C ILE A 141 -19.52 14.70 17.25
N GLY A 142 -18.52 15.20 17.99
CA GLY A 142 -17.31 15.85 17.43
C GLY A 142 -17.44 17.38 17.34
N GLY A 143 -16.48 18.19 16.87
CA GLY A 143 -15.28 17.91 16.09
C GLY A 143 -14.15 17.20 16.82
N ASN A 144 -13.23 16.65 16.02
CA ASN A 144 -12.14 15.79 16.47
C ASN A 144 -12.62 14.60 17.31
N THR A 145 -13.63 13.89 16.83
CA THR A 145 -14.11 12.66 17.47
C THR A 145 -13.57 11.40 16.79
N PRO A 146 -13.16 10.37 17.56
CA PRO A 146 -12.95 9.05 17.00
C PRO A 146 -14.26 8.39 16.53
N GLY A 147 -15.42 8.92 16.93
CA GLY A 147 -16.74 8.44 16.57
C GLY A 147 -17.49 7.76 17.72
N ILE A 148 -18.46 6.94 17.33
CA ILE A 148 -19.35 6.21 18.24
C ILE A 148 -19.43 4.74 17.82
N ILE A 149 -19.59 3.85 18.79
CA ILE A 149 -19.81 2.42 18.56
C ILE A 149 -20.84 1.89 19.56
N PHE A 150 -21.74 1.05 19.04
CA PHE A 150 -22.82 0.40 19.78
C PHE A 150 -22.67 -1.10 19.58
N PRO A 151 -21.88 -1.76 20.45
CA PRO A 151 -21.47 -3.14 20.22
C PRO A 151 -22.64 -4.14 20.08
N PRO A 152 -23.70 -4.08 20.90
CA PRO A 152 -24.86 -4.97 20.74
C PRO A 152 -25.63 -4.80 19.42
N GLU A 153 -25.55 -3.62 18.80
CA GLU A 153 -26.17 -3.30 17.51
C GLU A 153 -25.28 -3.67 16.32
N ARG A 154 -23.99 -3.96 16.56
CA ARG A 154 -22.95 -4.08 15.54
C ARG A 154 -22.86 -2.83 14.64
N ILE A 155 -23.04 -1.67 15.25
CA ILE A 155 -22.94 -0.39 14.55
C ILE A 155 -21.73 0.38 15.08
N LYS A 156 -20.89 0.84 14.17
CA LYS A 156 -19.86 1.84 14.45
C LYS A 156 -19.89 2.95 13.40
N ILE A 157 -19.76 4.19 13.85
CA ILE A 157 -19.72 5.37 13.00
C ILE A 157 -18.47 6.15 13.37
N GLY A 158 -17.41 6.02 12.56
CA GLY A 158 -16.10 6.65 12.80
C GLY A 158 -14.92 5.68 12.71
N MET A 159 -13.88 5.97 13.49
CA MET A 159 -12.58 5.28 13.49
C MET A 159 -12.33 4.40 14.71
N LEU A 160 -13.31 4.24 15.61
CA LEU A 160 -13.15 3.38 16.77
C LEU A 160 -12.79 1.93 16.38
N PRO A 161 -11.78 1.32 17.03
CA PRO A 161 -11.37 -0.06 16.77
C PRO A 161 -12.41 -1.03 17.32
N ASP A 162 -12.93 -1.94 16.51
CA ASP A 162 -14.03 -2.87 16.87
C ASP A 162 -13.61 -4.11 17.66
N ILE A 163 -12.32 -4.25 17.96
CA ILE A 163 -11.78 -5.46 18.59
C ILE A 163 -12.09 -5.51 20.09
N PHE A 164 -12.07 -4.37 20.78
CA PHE A 164 -12.15 -4.26 22.25
C PHE A 164 -13.57 -4.33 22.81
N TYR A 165 -14.57 -4.60 21.97
CA TYR A 165 -15.96 -4.66 22.39
C TYR A 165 -16.49 -6.09 22.32
N PRO A 166 -16.71 -6.73 23.47
CA PRO A 166 -17.40 -8.01 23.54
C PRO A 166 -18.89 -7.76 23.38
N GLU A 167 -19.48 -8.40 22.37
CA GLU A 167 -20.88 -8.21 21.99
C GLU A 167 -21.74 -9.44 22.36
N GLU A 168 -21.09 -10.60 22.53
CA GLU A 168 -21.74 -11.89 22.74
C GLU A 168 -21.91 -12.21 24.24
N THR A 169 -23.16 -12.43 24.67
CA THR A 169 -23.50 -13.02 25.97
C THR A 169 -23.44 -14.55 25.93
N ALA A 170 -23.78 -15.14 24.78
CA ALA A 170 -23.59 -16.55 24.44
C ALA A 170 -23.27 -16.67 22.95
N LYS A 171 -23.01 -17.89 22.44
CA LYS A 171 -22.51 -18.07 21.07
C LYS A 171 -23.57 -17.58 20.09
N ASN A 172 -23.27 -16.56 19.27
CA ASN A 172 -24.23 -15.87 18.40
C ASN A 172 -25.39 -15.15 19.11
N GLU A 173 -25.32 -14.92 20.43
CA GLU A 173 -26.33 -14.18 21.19
C GLU A 173 -25.77 -12.87 21.71
N PHE A 174 -26.44 -11.76 21.41
CA PHE A 174 -25.96 -10.41 21.69
C PHE A 174 -26.87 -9.70 22.69
N GLY A 175 -26.30 -9.22 23.79
CA GLY A 175 -27.03 -8.59 24.90
C GLY A 175 -26.99 -7.06 24.85
N PRO A 176 -28.13 -6.35 24.99
CA PRO A 176 -28.16 -4.88 24.99
C PRO A 176 -27.55 -4.25 26.25
N LYS A 177 -27.48 -5.01 27.35
CA LYS A 177 -27.11 -4.49 28.67
C LYS A 177 -25.60 -4.32 28.79
N GLY A 178 -25.17 -3.21 29.36
CA GLY A 178 -23.75 -2.94 29.54
C GLY A 178 -23.45 -1.61 30.21
N VAL A 179 -22.18 -1.26 30.17
CA VAL A 179 -21.63 0.02 30.61
C VAL A 179 -21.53 0.96 29.42
N THR A 180 -21.97 2.21 29.57
CA THR A 180 -21.74 3.26 28.58
C THR A 180 -20.47 4.02 28.90
N ILE A 181 -19.57 4.19 27.93
CA ILE A 181 -18.36 5.01 28.10
C ILE A 181 -18.50 6.28 27.27
N ILE A 182 -18.28 7.44 27.87
CA ILE A 182 -18.22 8.74 27.19
C ILE A 182 -16.85 9.36 27.44
N SER A 183 -16.13 9.74 26.37
CA SER A 183 -14.76 10.22 26.47
C SER A 183 -14.47 11.43 25.57
N ARG A 184 -13.60 12.33 26.02
CA ARG A 184 -12.97 13.34 25.17
C ARG A 184 -11.88 12.74 24.26
N SER A 185 -11.09 11.81 24.80
CA SER A 185 -9.93 11.22 24.13
C SER A 185 -10.26 9.85 23.53
N GLY A 186 -9.91 9.65 22.26
CA GLY A 186 -10.06 8.36 21.60
C GLY A 186 -9.13 7.28 22.16
N ALA A 187 -7.91 7.65 22.55
CA ALA A 187 -6.94 6.70 23.11
C ALA A 187 -7.41 6.11 24.43
N ILE A 188 -7.79 6.98 25.35
CA ILE A 188 -8.30 6.59 26.67
C ILE A 188 -9.56 5.72 26.53
N LEU A 189 -10.42 6.07 25.58
CA LEU A 189 -11.68 5.37 25.34
C LEU A 189 -11.49 3.90 24.97
N TYR A 190 -10.64 3.55 23.99
CA TYR A 190 -10.47 2.14 23.63
C TYR A 190 -9.66 1.36 24.69
N HIS A 191 -8.76 2.03 25.42
CA HIS A 191 -8.06 1.44 26.55
C HIS A 191 -8.99 1.06 27.70
N MET A 192 -9.96 1.92 28.04
CA MET A 192 -10.98 1.63 29.06
C MET A 192 -11.92 0.52 28.60
N SER A 193 -12.22 0.47 27.31
CA SER A 193 -13.04 -0.58 26.72
C SER A 193 -12.36 -1.94 26.84
N ASP A 194 -11.07 -2.03 26.50
CA ASP A 194 -10.25 -3.23 26.68
C ASP A 194 -10.15 -3.65 28.16
N ALA A 195 -9.90 -2.70 29.06
CA ALA A 195 -9.80 -2.97 30.50
C ALA A 195 -11.09 -3.58 31.06
N LEU A 196 -12.25 -3.01 30.73
CA LEU A 196 -13.56 -3.51 31.16
C LEU A 196 -13.89 -4.85 30.49
N ALA A 197 -13.61 -4.99 29.19
CA ALA A 197 -13.83 -6.24 28.46
C ALA A 197 -12.99 -7.39 29.04
N SER A 198 -11.72 -7.14 29.36
CA SER A 198 -10.82 -8.09 30.02
C SER A 198 -11.32 -8.56 31.39
N ALA A 199 -12.29 -7.84 31.98
CA ALA A 199 -12.90 -8.16 33.27
C ALA A 199 -14.32 -8.75 33.18
N GLY A 200 -14.82 -9.02 31.97
CA GLY A 200 -16.17 -9.57 31.75
C GLY A 200 -17.27 -8.49 31.75
N ILE A 201 -16.89 -7.22 31.55
CA ILE A 201 -17.78 -6.07 31.57
C ILE A 201 -18.03 -5.61 30.13
N ALA A 202 -19.25 -5.78 29.64
CA ALA A 202 -19.61 -5.41 28.27
C ALA A 202 -19.94 -3.92 28.17
N GLN A 203 -19.67 -3.33 27.01
CA GLN A 203 -20.12 -1.99 26.67
C GLN A 203 -21.36 -2.04 25.80
N ASN A 204 -22.39 -1.26 26.15
CA ASN A 204 -23.57 -1.09 25.32
C ASN A 204 -23.42 0.09 24.35
N ALA A 205 -22.64 1.10 24.73
CA ALA A 205 -22.34 2.27 23.93
C ALA A 205 -20.98 2.85 24.33
N VAL A 206 -20.20 3.27 23.34
CA VAL A 206 -18.93 3.92 23.54
C VAL A 206 -18.85 5.14 22.62
N ILE A 207 -18.76 6.32 23.22
CA ILE A 207 -18.99 7.61 22.56
C ILE A 207 -17.77 8.52 22.78
N GLY A 208 -17.04 8.82 21.71
CA GLY A 208 -16.07 9.90 21.71
C GLY A 208 -16.77 11.23 21.46
N ILE A 209 -16.75 12.18 22.40
CA ILE A 209 -17.44 13.47 22.23
C ILE A 209 -16.62 14.48 21.42
N GLY A 210 -15.30 14.32 21.43
CA GLY A 210 -14.35 15.14 20.69
C GLY A 210 -13.28 15.80 21.58
N GLY A 211 -12.08 15.96 21.03
CA GLY A 211 -10.93 16.55 21.72
C GLY A 211 -10.77 18.07 21.57
N ASP A 212 -11.54 18.69 20.67
CA ASP A 212 -11.42 20.12 20.38
C ASP A 212 -11.95 21.01 21.52
N ALA A 213 -11.59 22.30 21.48
CA ALA A 213 -12.00 23.28 22.48
C ALA A 213 -13.53 23.53 22.48
N ILE A 214 -14.16 23.40 21.32
CA ILE A 214 -15.60 23.48 21.14
C ILE A 214 -16.04 22.27 20.31
N ILE A 215 -17.04 21.55 20.83
CA ILE A 215 -17.60 20.33 20.27
C ILE A 215 -19.13 20.44 20.19
N GLY A 216 -19.76 19.54 19.44
CA GLY A 216 -21.20 19.51 19.19
C GLY A 216 -22.00 19.22 20.45
N SER A 217 -21.86 18.02 20.97
CA SER A 217 -22.49 17.56 22.21
C SER A 217 -21.44 17.35 23.30
N THR A 218 -21.73 17.85 24.48
CA THR A 218 -20.87 17.79 25.66
C THR A 218 -21.29 16.66 26.59
N PHE A 219 -20.55 16.45 27.68
CA PHE A 219 -20.96 15.52 28.73
C PHE A 219 -22.35 15.85 29.30
N LEU A 220 -22.66 17.15 29.50
CA LEU A 220 -23.95 17.60 30.01
C LEU A 220 -25.10 17.21 29.07
N ASP A 221 -24.87 17.21 27.77
CA ASP A 221 -25.90 16.86 26.77
C ASP A 221 -26.12 15.34 26.71
N LEU A 222 -25.05 14.54 26.86
CA LEU A 222 -25.08 13.10 26.58
C LEU A 222 -25.27 12.23 27.81
N VAL A 223 -24.70 12.58 28.97
CA VAL A 223 -24.77 11.73 30.17
C VAL A 223 -26.21 11.50 30.63
N PRO A 224 -27.07 12.52 30.80
CA PRO A 224 -28.49 12.30 31.13
C PRO A 224 -29.19 11.41 30.10
N LEU A 225 -28.92 11.66 28.81
CA LEU A 225 -29.56 10.96 27.70
C LEU A 225 -29.24 9.46 27.71
N VAL A 226 -27.98 9.07 27.90
CA VAL A 226 -27.60 7.65 27.93
C VAL A 226 -27.99 6.95 29.25
N MET A 227 -28.22 7.72 30.32
CA MET A 227 -28.70 7.16 31.58
C MET A 227 -30.18 6.79 31.54
N GLU A 228 -30.99 7.54 30.79
CA GLU A 228 -32.39 7.18 30.55
C GLU A 228 -32.54 5.89 29.75
N TYR A 229 -31.56 5.51 28.92
CA TYR A 229 -31.62 4.29 28.14
C TYR A 229 -31.61 3.05 29.04
N GLU A 230 -32.68 2.25 28.98
CA GLU A 230 -32.97 1.14 29.90
C GLU A 230 -31.80 0.16 30.07
N HIS A 231 -31.02 -0.08 29.01
CA HIS A 231 -29.96 -1.08 29.01
C HIS A 231 -28.57 -0.55 29.41
N THR A 232 -28.46 0.72 29.81
CA THR A 232 -27.27 1.22 30.52
C THR A 232 -27.38 0.85 31.99
N ASP A 233 -26.41 0.12 32.54
CA ASP A 233 -26.34 -0.17 33.98
C ASP A 233 -25.46 0.84 34.74
N LEU A 234 -24.45 1.40 34.07
CA LEU A 234 -23.49 2.35 34.64
C LEU A 234 -22.90 3.21 33.51
N VAL A 235 -22.58 4.46 33.79
CA VAL A 235 -21.87 5.35 32.86
C VAL A 235 -20.45 5.61 33.37
N VAL A 236 -19.48 5.46 32.49
CA VAL A 236 -18.08 5.83 32.74
C VAL A 236 -17.75 7.09 31.95
N ILE A 237 -17.23 8.09 32.66
CA ILE A 237 -16.79 9.36 32.09
C ILE A 237 -15.26 9.36 32.03
N ALA A 238 -14.71 9.57 30.84
CA ALA A 238 -13.29 9.74 30.62
C ALA A 238 -12.99 11.20 30.25
N GLY A 239 -12.65 11.97 31.28
CA GLY A 239 -12.26 13.37 31.15
C GLY A 239 -10.77 13.55 30.95
N GLU A 240 -10.41 14.77 30.57
CA GLU A 240 -9.03 15.21 30.38
C GLU A 240 -8.89 16.62 30.97
N ILE A 241 -7.70 17.07 31.35
CA ILE A 241 -7.46 18.47 31.70
C ILE A 241 -7.89 19.44 30.59
N GLY A 242 -8.10 20.70 30.95
CA GLY A 242 -8.52 21.78 30.04
C GLY A 242 -10.03 21.87 29.85
N GLY A 243 -10.54 23.09 29.64
CA GLY A 243 -11.99 23.35 29.62
C GLY A 243 -12.67 23.17 30.99
N CYS A 244 -14.00 23.21 31.04
CA CYS A 244 -14.79 23.12 32.28
C CYS A 244 -15.98 22.16 32.19
N GLN A 245 -15.99 21.25 31.20
CA GLN A 245 -17.17 20.42 30.92
C GLN A 245 -17.48 19.43 32.05
N GLU A 246 -16.44 18.87 32.66
CA GLU A 246 -16.53 17.96 33.80
C GLU A 246 -17.09 18.68 35.03
N GLU A 247 -16.61 19.89 35.34
CA GLU A 247 -17.14 20.70 36.45
C GLU A 247 -18.58 21.14 36.22
N ILE A 248 -18.93 21.51 34.98
CA ILE A 248 -20.32 21.86 34.61
C ILE A 248 -21.24 20.65 34.80
N LEU A 249 -20.82 19.46 34.37
CA LEU A 249 -21.59 18.24 34.59
C LEU A 249 -21.74 17.96 36.10
N ALA A 250 -20.67 18.09 36.87
CA ALA A 250 -20.70 17.87 38.32
C ALA A 250 -21.71 18.79 39.02
N ASP A 251 -21.77 20.06 38.61
CA ASP A 251 -22.73 21.04 39.11
C ASP A 251 -24.18 20.70 38.70
N ASP A 252 -24.42 20.27 37.46
CA ASP A 252 -25.76 19.83 37.03
C ASP A 252 -26.22 18.57 37.78
N ILE A 253 -25.33 17.62 38.06
CA ILE A 253 -25.63 16.43 38.86
C ILE A 253 -26.06 16.80 40.27
N LYS A 254 -25.38 17.75 40.91
CA LYS A 254 -25.76 18.23 42.25
C LYS A 254 -27.12 18.93 42.25
N LYS A 255 -27.42 19.71 41.21
CA LYS A 255 -28.66 20.49 41.09
C LYS A 255 -29.86 19.67 40.63
N HIS A 256 -29.61 18.64 39.82
CA HIS A 256 -30.62 17.85 39.14
C HIS A 256 -30.34 16.34 39.22
N PRO A 257 -30.18 15.77 40.44
CA PRO A 257 -29.82 14.36 40.61
C PRO A 257 -30.83 13.39 39.98
N GLU A 258 -32.09 13.81 39.80
CA GLU A 258 -33.14 13.02 39.14
C GLU A 258 -32.84 12.68 37.67
N LYS A 259 -32.03 13.51 36.99
CA LYS A 259 -31.57 13.23 35.62
C LYS A 259 -30.51 12.13 35.58
N TYR A 260 -29.94 11.77 36.73
CA TYR A 260 -28.81 10.85 36.85
C TYR A 260 -29.14 9.62 37.72
N PRO A 261 -30.15 8.81 37.35
CA PRO A 261 -30.66 7.73 38.21
C PRO A 261 -29.72 6.53 38.35
N LYS A 262 -28.58 6.52 37.65
CA LYS A 262 -27.68 5.37 37.52
C LYS A 262 -26.27 5.70 37.99
N PRO A 263 -25.49 4.71 38.44
CA PRO A 263 -24.14 4.96 38.91
C PRO A 263 -23.23 5.59 37.84
N LEU A 264 -22.34 6.48 38.31
CA LEU A 264 -21.26 7.10 37.54
C LEU A 264 -19.90 6.72 38.12
N VAL A 265 -18.90 6.65 37.24
CA VAL A 265 -17.47 6.58 37.59
C VAL A 265 -16.71 7.48 36.63
N ALA A 266 -15.75 8.25 37.13
CA ALA A 266 -14.92 9.11 36.31
C ALA A 266 -13.46 8.67 36.30
N VAL A 267 -12.81 8.77 35.14
CA VAL A 267 -11.36 8.72 34.98
C VAL A 267 -10.93 10.07 34.44
N LEU A 268 -9.97 10.72 35.09
CA LEU A 268 -9.42 11.98 34.62
C LEU A 268 -7.96 11.79 34.21
N SER A 269 -7.59 12.30 33.04
CA SER A 269 -6.19 12.28 32.57
C SER A 269 -5.53 13.65 32.69
N GLY A 270 -4.21 13.67 32.89
CA GLY A 270 -3.41 14.89 32.96
C GLY A 270 -3.01 15.36 34.35
N ALA A 271 -3.01 14.49 35.37
CA ALA A 271 -2.65 14.84 36.75
C ALA A 271 -1.27 15.51 36.91
N HIS A 272 -0.30 15.17 36.05
CA HIS A 272 1.06 15.72 36.06
C HIS A 272 1.35 16.67 34.90
N ALA A 273 0.30 17.23 34.27
CA ALA A 273 0.49 18.11 33.13
C ALA A 273 1.04 19.49 33.55
N PRO A 274 2.05 20.03 32.84
CA PRO A 274 2.59 21.35 33.12
C PRO A 274 1.61 22.46 32.71
N GLU A 275 1.52 23.51 33.53
CA GLU A 275 0.68 24.68 33.23
C GLU A 275 1.08 25.38 31.93
N GLY A 276 0.10 25.93 31.21
CA GLY A 276 0.32 26.70 29.98
C GLY A 276 0.78 25.89 28.76
N LYS A 277 0.89 24.55 28.86
CA LYS A 277 1.18 23.68 27.71
C LYS A 277 -0.08 22.93 27.28
N THR A 278 -0.24 22.81 25.97
CA THR A 278 -1.24 21.92 25.36
C THR A 278 -0.73 20.48 25.36
N MET A 279 -1.55 19.54 25.82
CA MET A 279 -1.20 18.12 25.91
C MET A 279 -2.08 17.31 24.95
N GLY A 280 -1.51 16.70 23.92
CA GLY A 280 -2.28 15.86 22.98
C GLY A 280 -3.23 16.66 22.08
N HIS A 281 -4.46 16.90 22.53
CA HIS A 281 -5.52 17.57 21.77
C HIS A 281 -5.58 19.09 22.01
N ALA A 282 -6.12 19.84 21.04
CA ALA A 282 -6.21 21.31 21.11
C ALA A 282 -7.00 21.85 22.32
N GLY A 283 -7.97 21.09 22.85
CA GLY A 283 -8.75 21.47 24.02
C GLY A 283 -8.06 21.20 25.38
N ALA A 284 -7.00 20.41 25.40
CA ALA A 284 -6.31 19.98 26.62
C ALA A 284 -5.22 20.98 27.02
N ILE A 285 -5.64 22.21 27.32
CA ILE A 285 -4.78 23.28 27.80
C ILE A 285 -5.29 23.81 29.15
N ILE A 286 -4.38 23.85 30.14
CA ILE A 286 -4.62 24.57 31.40
C ILE A 286 -4.25 26.02 31.15
N ALA A 287 -5.26 26.88 31.03
CA ALA A 287 -5.05 28.31 30.84
C ALA A 287 -4.37 28.91 32.09
N PRO A 288 -3.25 29.65 31.95
CA PRO A 288 -2.54 30.23 33.09
C PRO A 288 -3.46 31.06 33.98
N GLY A 289 -3.40 30.84 35.29
CA GLY A 289 -4.15 31.62 36.29
C GLY A 289 -5.64 31.32 36.40
N LYS A 290 -6.17 30.27 35.76
CA LYS A 290 -7.58 29.86 35.92
C LYS A 290 -7.76 28.82 37.03
N ALA A 291 -8.80 29.00 37.85
CA ALA A 291 -9.16 28.08 38.94
C ALA A 291 -9.93 26.82 38.49
N TYR A 292 -10.23 26.70 37.19
CA TYR A 292 -10.96 25.57 36.59
C TYR A 292 -10.14 24.92 35.50
N GLY A 293 -10.52 23.69 35.13
CA GLY A 293 -9.87 22.93 34.07
C GLY A 293 -8.60 22.21 34.49
N THR A 294 -8.17 22.36 35.74
CA THR A 294 -7.08 21.57 36.33
C THR A 294 -7.59 20.18 36.72
N PHE A 295 -6.69 19.20 36.79
CA PHE A 295 -7.03 17.86 37.28
C PHE A 295 -7.66 17.92 38.68
N GLU A 296 -7.07 18.68 39.60
CA GLU A 296 -7.56 18.82 40.98
C GLU A 296 -8.94 19.48 41.05
N ALA A 297 -9.20 20.53 40.26
CA ALA A 297 -10.50 21.19 40.23
C ALA A 297 -11.61 20.24 39.73
N LYS A 298 -11.33 19.51 38.64
CA LYS A 298 -12.25 18.51 38.07
C LYS A 298 -12.49 17.35 39.03
N LYS A 299 -11.43 16.82 39.62
CA LYS A 299 -11.49 15.73 40.59
C LYS A 299 -12.37 16.12 41.77
N LYS A 300 -12.07 17.27 42.39
CA LYS A 300 -12.86 17.81 43.50
C LYS A 300 -14.33 18.00 43.13
N ALA A 301 -14.61 18.58 41.97
CA ALA A 301 -15.98 18.81 41.52
C ALA A 301 -16.77 17.49 41.42
N PHE A 302 -16.19 16.46 40.80
CA PHE A 302 -16.82 15.14 40.70
C PHE A 302 -16.97 14.43 42.04
N GLU A 303 -15.95 14.44 42.90
CA GLU A 303 -16.02 13.82 44.23
C GLU A 303 -17.10 14.47 45.09
N GLU A 304 -17.21 15.80 45.08
CA GLU A 304 -18.29 16.51 45.78
C GLU A 304 -19.68 16.24 45.18
N ALA A 305 -19.76 15.86 43.90
CA ALA A 305 -20.99 15.44 43.25
C ALA A 305 -21.31 13.95 43.50
N GLY A 306 -20.52 13.26 44.33
CA GLY A 306 -20.72 11.84 44.66
C GLY A 306 -20.20 10.87 43.58
N ILE A 307 -19.38 11.34 42.65
CA ILE A 307 -18.83 10.54 41.56
C ILE A 307 -17.41 10.12 41.92
N PRO A 308 -17.12 8.81 42.06
CA PRO A 308 -15.77 8.36 42.31
C PRO A 308 -14.87 8.65 41.10
N VAL A 309 -13.74 9.29 41.37
CA VAL A 309 -12.68 9.54 40.39
C VAL A 309 -11.56 8.52 40.62
N VAL A 310 -11.31 7.68 39.63
CA VAL A 310 -10.29 6.62 39.71
C VAL A 310 -9.00 7.04 39.01
N ASN A 311 -7.87 6.48 39.46
CA ASN A 311 -6.53 6.89 39.03
C ASN A 311 -5.89 5.94 38.00
N SER A 312 -6.47 4.76 37.81
CA SER A 312 -5.95 3.74 36.90
C SER A 312 -7.05 2.88 36.28
N GLN A 313 -6.68 2.09 35.26
CA GLN A 313 -7.57 1.10 34.64
C GLN A 313 -7.95 -0.03 35.62
N TYR A 314 -7.05 -0.40 36.54
CA TYR A 314 -7.32 -1.40 37.56
C TYR A 314 -8.37 -0.90 38.55
N ASP A 315 -8.20 0.32 39.05
CA ASP A 315 -9.18 0.98 39.93
C ASP A 315 -10.55 1.10 39.24
N LEU A 316 -10.56 1.43 37.94
CA LEU A 316 -11.80 1.49 37.16
C LEU A 316 -12.52 0.13 37.16
N ILE A 317 -11.81 -0.96 36.89
CA ILE A 317 -12.39 -2.31 36.89
C ILE A 317 -13.00 -2.62 38.25
N ASP A 318 -12.29 -2.36 39.34
CA ASP A 318 -12.76 -2.69 40.70
C ASP A 318 -13.96 -1.85 41.12
N VAL A 319 -13.93 -0.53 40.86
CA VAL A 319 -15.06 0.35 41.16
C VAL A 319 -16.28 -0.02 40.32
N VAL A 320 -16.12 -0.30 39.02
CA VAL A 320 -17.23 -0.72 38.17
C VAL A 320 -17.79 -2.05 38.66
N LYS A 321 -16.96 -3.07 38.92
CA LYS A 321 -17.39 -4.37 39.47
C LYS A 321 -18.18 -4.21 40.76
N SER A 322 -17.71 -3.39 41.69
CA SER A 322 -18.39 -3.18 42.97
C SER A 322 -19.78 -2.52 42.81
N LYS A 323 -19.95 -1.64 41.82
CA LYS A 323 -21.22 -0.95 41.54
C LYS A 323 -22.23 -1.82 40.77
N ILE A 324 -21.77 -2.66 39.83
CA ILE A 324 -22.67 -3.47 38.98
C ILE A 324 -22.95 -4.87 39.56
N GLY A 325 -22.01 -5.45 40.31
CA GLY A 325 -22.16 -6.76 40.96
C GLY A 325 -22.29 -7.97 40.04
N LYS A 326 -22.02 -7.86 38.73
CA LYS A 326 -22.20 -8.95 37.75
C LYS A 326 -21.18 -8.90 36.60
N LYS A 327 -21.02 -10.03 35.92
CA LYS A 327 -20.38 -10.13 34.60
C LYS A 327 -21.47 -10.16 33.51
N TYR A 328 -21.12 -9.72 32.31
CA TYR A 328 -22.02 -9.73 31.15
C TYR A 328 -21.75 -10.91 30.20
N PHE A 329 -20.52 -11.43 30.21
CA PHE A 329 -20.08 -12.55 29.37
C PHE A 329 -18.88 -13.26 30.01
N GLU A 330 -18.59 -14.46 29.52
CA GLU A 330 -17.41 -15.25 29.93
C GLU A 330 -16.13 -14.69 29.33
N VAL A 331 -15.16 -14.36 30.18
CA VAL A 331 -13.94 -13.62 29.83
C VAL A 331 -13.06 -14.41 28.85
N GLU A 332 -13.08 -15.73 28.96
CA GLU A 332 -12.35 -16.66 28.10
C GLU A 332 -12.70 -16.45 26.62
N ARG A 333 -13.96 -16.12 26.31
CA ARG A 333 -14.40 -15.84 24.94
C ARG A 333 -13.75 -14.60 24.34
N TYR A 334 -13.57 -13.57 25.16
CA TYR A 334 -12.88 -12.35 24.76
C TYR A 334 -11.42 -12.65 24.43
N TYR A 335 -10.72 -13.40 25.29
CA TYR A 335 -9.34 -13.79 25.03
C TYR A 335 -9.20 -14.77 23.86
N GLU A 336 -10.16 -15.67 23.63
CA GLU A 336 -10.19 -16.52 22.43
C GLU A 336 -10.35 -15.69 21.14
N LYS A 337 -11.24 -14.68 21.14
CA LYS A 337 -11.38 -13.72 20.03
C LYS A 337 -10.06 -12.99 19.80
N MET A 338 -9.45 -12.46 20.86
CA MET A 338 -8.19 -11.71 20.75
C MET A 338 -7.02 -12.58 20.30
N LYS A 339 -6.90 -13.80 20.82
CA LYS A 339 -5.88 -14.76 20.40
C LYS A 339 -5.95 -15.06 18.91
N LYS A 340 -7.16 -15.30 18.37
CA LYS A 340 -7.35 -15.48 16.92
C LYS A 340 -6.88 -14.27 16.11
N ILE A 341 -7.13 -13.05 16.60
CA ILE A 341 -6.70 -11.82 15.93
C ILE A 341 -5.17 -11.67 16.00
N TRP A 342 -4.56 -11.89 17.16
CA TRP A 342 -3.11 -11.78 17.36
C TRP A 342 -2.31 -12.86 16.60
N GLU A 343 -2.86 -14.07 16.48
CA GLU A 343 -2.26 -15.19 15.76
C GLU A 343 -2.65 -15.22 14.27
N SER A 344 -3.50 -14.31 13.80
CA SER A 344 -3.92 -14.26 12.39
C SER A 344 -2.71 -13.94 11.50
N PRO A 345 -2.46 -14.73 10.44
CA PRO A 345 -1.44 -14.40 9.47
C PRO A 345 -1.76 -13.05 8.78
N PRO A 346 -0.75 -12.32 8.28
CA PRO A 346 -0.98 -11.06 7.58
C PRO A 346 -1.99 -11.22 6.43
N LYS A 347 -2.83 -10.20 6.19
CA LYS A 347 -3.83 -10.22 5.10
C LYS A 347 -3.16 -10.66 3.80
N LYS A 348 -3.76 -11.64 3.11
CA LYS A 348 -3.29 -12.12 1.81
C LYS A 348 -3.14 -10.92 0.86
N PRO A 349 -2.01 -10.77 0.17
CA PRO A 349 -1.81 -9.66 -0.75
C PRO A 349 -2.86 -9.71 -1.86
N THR A 350 -3.44 -8.55 -2.20
CA THR A 350 -4.46 -8.37 -3.27
C THR A 350 -3.85 -8.42 -4.67
N TRP A 351 -2.55 -8.69 -4.76
CA TRP A 351 -1.74 -8.62 -5.96
C TRP A 351 -0.70 -9.74 -5.93
N GLY A 352 -0.63 -10.54 -6.99
CA GLY A 352 0.34 -11.63 -7.13
C GLY A 352 0.71 -11.81 -8.60
N THR A 353 1.92 -12.31 -8.84
CA THR A 353 2.40 -12.74 -10.16
C THR A 353 2.74 -14.23 -10.07
N LEU A 354 2.50 -14.97 -11.15
CA LEU A 354 2.88 -16.37 -11.28
C LEU A 354 4.29 -16.53 -11.86
N ILE A 355 4.89 -15.45 -12.37
CA ILE A 355 6.10 -15.50 -13.22
C ILE A 355 7.37 -15.67 -12.38
N THR A 356 7.66 -14.72 -11.49
CA THR A 356 8.92 -14.71 -10.72
C THR A 356 8.69 -14.30 -9.27
N LYS A 357 9.20 -15.13 -8.36
CA LYS A 357 9.33 -14.80 -6.94
C LYS A 357 10.74 -14.27 -6.67
N VAL A 358 10.80 -13.07 -6.11
CA VAL A 358 12.04 -12.46 -5.64
C VAL A 358 12.07 -12.49 -4.12
N SER A 359 13.11 -13.07 -3.54
CA SER A 359 13.32 -13.15 -2.09
C SER A 359 14.79 -12.90 -1.74
N PRO A 360 15.13 -12.55 -0.49
CA PRO A 360 16.53 -12.38 -0.10
C PRO A 360 17.38 -13.58 -0.51
N ASN A 361 18.41 -13.33 -1.33
CA ASN A 361 19.31 -14.31 -1.94
C ASN A 361 18.66 -15.49 -2.71
N GLU A 362 17.40 -15.37 -3.12
CA GLU A 362 16.66 -16.41 -3.84
C GLU A 362 15.85 -15.79 -5.00
N LEU A 363 15.91 -16.43 -6.17
CA LEU A 363 15.09 -16.10 -7.34
C LEU A 363 14.48 -17.39 -7.87
N LEU A 364 13.14 -17.46 -7.89
CA LEU A 364 12.41 -18.55 -8.52
C LEU A 364 11.65 -18.02 -9.73
N VAL A 365 11.78 -18.71 -10.87
CA VAL A 365 11.01 -18.46 -12.10
C VAL A 365 10.07 -19.64 -12.29
N ARG A 366 8.76 -19.41 -12.24
CA ARG A 366 7.72 -20.45 -12.34
C ARG A 366 7.96 -21.65 -11.41
N GLY A 367 8.51 -21.38 -10.22
CA GLY A 367 8.84 -22.39 -9.21
C GLY A 367 10.22 -23.03 -9.36
N TYR A 368 10.96 -22.76 -10.43
CA TYR A 368 12.32 -23.28 -10.66
C TYR A 368 13.38 -22.29 -10.18
N PRO A 369 14.45 -22.73 -9.49
CA PRO A 369 15.56 -21.86 -9.12
C PRO A 369 16.25 -21.27 -10.36
N LEU A 370 16.29 -19.93 -10.46
CA LEU A 370 16.93 -19.26 -11.59
C LEU A 370 18.39 -19.69 -11.84
N PRO A 371 19.23 -19.95 -10.82
CA PRO A 371 20.58 -20.46 -11.05
C PRO A 371 20.62 -21.80 -11.81
N GLU A 372 19.66 -22.70 -11.57
CA GLU A 372 19.57 -23.97 -12.28
C GLU A 372 19.18 -23.78 -13.75
N ILE A 373 18.30 -22.81 -14.02
CA ILE A 373 17.93 -22.44 -15.39
C ILE A 373 19.16 -21.86 -16.12
N ILE A 374 19.89 -20.93 -15.49
CA ILE A 374 21.13 -20.35 -16.05
C ILE A 374 22.14 -21.46 -16.42
N ALA A 375 22.30 -22.46 -15.55
CA ALA A 375 23.24 -23.56 -15.76
C ALA A 375 22.84 -24.51 -16.89
N ASN A 376 21.55 -24.79 -17.06
CA ASN A 376 21.10 -25.96 -17.83
C ASN A 376 20.21 -25.65 -19.04
N LYS A 377 19.70 -24.43 -19.17
CA LYS A 377 18.69 -24.07 -20.17
C LYS A 377 19.14 -22.95 -21.10
N ASN A 378 18.63 -23.01 -22.32
CA ASN A 378 18.84 -21.96 -23.33
C ASN A 378 17.82 -20.82 -23.15
N PHE A 379 18.01 -19.73 -23.90
CA PHE A 379 17.19 -18.53 -23.70
C PHE A 379 15.74 -18.70 -24.19
N LEU A 380 15.50 -19.45 -25.27
CA LEU A 380 14.15 -19.71 -25.78
C LEU A 380 13.36 -20.69 -24.90
N GLU A 381 14.00 -21.70 -24.34
CA GLU A 381 13.41 -22.57 -23.30
C GLU A 381 12.96 -21.74 -22.09
N THR A 382 13.76 -20.75 -21.69
CA THR A 382 13.44 -19.84 -20.58
C THR A 382 12.29 -18.90 -20.93
N ALA A 383 12.27 -18.34 -22.15
CA ALA A 383 11.16 -17.53 -22.64
C ALA A 383 9.86 -18.32 -22.66
N TYR A 384 9.90 -19.57 -23.12
CA TYR A 384 8.74 -20.46 -23.09
C TYR A 384 8.26 -20.73 -21.65
N LEU A 385 9.17 -21.08 -20.74
CA LEU A 385 8.85 -21.26 -19.31
C LEU A 385 8.14 -20.03 -18.73
N LEU A 386 8.66 -18.83 -18.98
CA LEU A 386 8.08 -17.59 -18.46
C LEU A 386 6.61 -17.39 -18.90
N ILE A 387 6.30 -17.69 -20.16
CA ILE A 387 4.95 -17.56 -20.71
C ILE A 387 4.02 -18.70 -20.28
N GLU A 388 4.42 -19.94 -20.53
CA GLU A 388 3.54 -21.11 -20.45
C GLU A 388 3.57 -21.80 -19.07
N GLY A 389 4.61 -21.55 -18.28
CA GLY A 389 4.76 -22.07 -16.91
C GLY A 389 5.49 -23.41 -16.80
N GLU A 390 5.78 -24.07 -17.92
CA GLU A 390 6.52 -25.33 -18.01
C GLU A 390 7.58 -25.24 -19.12
N PHE A 391 8.54 -26.17 -19.16
CA PHE A 391 9.51 -26.22 -20.26
C PHE A 391 8.91 -26.85 -21.53
N PRO A 392 9.33 -26.42 -22.73
CA PRO A 392 8.79 -26.94 -23.98
C PRO A 392 9.25 -28.39 -24.22
N ASP A 393 8.40 -29.16 -24.91
CA ASP A 393 8.87 -30.39 -25.55
C ASP A 393 9.76 -30.07 -26.77
N LYS A 394 10.45 -31.10 -27.29
CA LYS A 394 11.41 -30.93 -28.41
C LYS A 394 10.76 -30.37 -29.67
N GLN A 395 9.52 -30.75 -29.96
CA GLN A 395 8.82 -30.32 -31.18
C GLN A 395 8.46 -28.83 -31.08
N THR A 396 7.96 -28.43 -29.91
CA THR A 396 7.57 -27.05 -29.62
C THR A 396 8.79 -26.14 -29.57
N LEU A 397 9.90 -26.60 -28.98
CA LEU A 397 11.16 -25.87 -28.98
C LEU A 397 11.67 -25.63 -30.40
N SER A 398 11.67 -26.67 -31.24
CA SER A 398 12.09 -26.54 -32.65
C SER A 398 11.20 -25.58 -33.44
N GLU A 399 9.89 -25.55 -33.16
CA GLU A 399 8.96 -24.62 -33.80
C GLU A 399 9.28 -23.16 -33.41
N ILE A 400 9.45 -22.86 -32.11
CA ILE A 400 9.75 -21.49 -31.67
C ILE A 400 11.16 -21.04 -32.07
N GLU A 401 12.13 -21.95 -32.12
CA GLU A 401 13.48 -21.69 -32.63
C GLU A 401 13.43 -21.27 -34.10
N LYS A 402 12.67 -21.99 -34.92
CA LYS A 402 12.47 -21.64 -36.32
C LYS A 402 11.81 -20.27 -36.48
N ILE A 403 10.77 -19.99 -35.70
CA ILE A 403 10.09 -18.68 -35.72
C ILE A 403 11.06 -17.54 -35.38
N ALA A 404 11.84 -17.69 -34.32
CA ALA A 404 12.80 -16.68 -33.89
C ALA A 404 13.93 -16.49 -34.92
N HIS A 405 14.44 -17.60 -35.47
CA HIS A 405 15.44 -17.59 -36.52
C HIS A 405 14.93 -16.86 -37.79
N ASP A 406 13.79 -17.28 -38.34
CA ASP A 406 13.21 -16.68 -39.55
C ASP A 406 12.92 -15.19 -39.34
N ALA A 407 12.44 -14.81 -38.16
CA ALA A 407 12.20 -13.41 -37.80
C ALA A 407 13.50 -12.58 -37.74
N SER A 408 14.62 -13.18 -37.36
CA SER A 408 15.92 -12.49 -37.30
C SER A 408 16.49 -12.15 -38.68
N LEU A 409 16.05 -12.85 -39.73
CA LEU A 409 16.50 -12.62 -41.10
C LEU A 409 15.68 -11.54 -41.84
N ILE A 410 14.52 -11.14 -41.30
CA ILE A 410 13.72 -10.06 -41.89
C ILE A 410 14.48 -8.73 -41.71
N PRO A 411 14.59 -7.85 -42.72
CA PRO A 411 15.29 -6.57 -42.58
C PRO A 411 14.73 -5.69 -41.44
N ALA A 412 15.59 -4.93 -40.75
CA ALA A 412 15.14 -3.99 -39.72
C ALA A 412 14.44 -2.75 -40.34
N PRO A 413 13.49 -2.11 -39.62
CA PRO A 413 12.97 -0.81 -40.02
C PRO A 413 14.09 0.23 -40.13
N ARG A 414 14.05 1.07 -41.17
CA ARG A 414 15.03 2.15 -41.37
C ARG A 414 14.81 3.25 -40.32
N ILE A 415 15.79 3.44 -39.45
CA ILE A 415 15.78 4.48 -38.43
C ILE A 415 17.13 5.21 -38.39
N MET A 416 17.11 6.49 -38.02
CA MET A 416 18.36 7.21 -37.76
C MET A 416 18.96 6.70 -36.45
N HIS A 417 20.11 6.02 -36.54
CA HIS A 417 20.79 5.51 -35.36
C HIS A 417 21.38 6.67 -34.54
N THR A 418 20.96 6.79 -33.29
CA THR A 418 21.63 7.63 -32.29
C THR A 418 22.41 6.72 -31.36
N THR A 419 23.74 6.70 -31.48
CA THR A 419 24.61 5.83 -30.67
C THR A 419 24.59 6.11 -29.17
N GLN A 420 23.96 7.22 -28.74
CA GLN A 420 23.91 7.63 -27.34
C GLN A 420 22.90 6.85 -26.49
N ASP A 421 21.79 6.35 -27.05
CA ASP A 421 20.81 5.59 -26.28
C ASP A 421 20.18 4.43 -27.06
N ILE A 422 20.75 3.24 -26.88
CA ILE A 422 20.30 2.02 -27.56
C ILE A 422 18.86 1.63 -27.18
N SER A 423 18.39 1.97 -25.98
CA SER A 423 17.02 1.67 -25.55
C SER A 423 16.01 2.38 -26.43
N LYS A 424 16.27 3.66 -26.73
CA LYS A 424 15.45 4.47 -27.65
C LYS A 424 15.43 3.88 -29.05
N THR A 425 16.60 3.51 -29.57
CA THR A 425 16.71 2.91 -30.91
C THR A 425 15.91 1.62 -31.01
N LEU A 426 16.11 0.68 -30.07
CA LEU A 426 15.41 -0.61 -30.05
C LEU A 426 13.89 -0.45 -29.85
N ALA A 427 13.47 0.44 -28.95
CA ALA A 427 12.04 0.75 -28.77
C ALA A 427 11.42 1.37 -30.03
N THR A 428 12.15 2.23 -30.73
CA THR A 428 11.69 2.83 -32.00
C THR A 428 11.59 1.78 -33.11
N SER A 429 12.57 0.88 -33.23
CA SER A 429 12.50 -0.25 -34.15
C SER A 429 11.27 -1.12 -33.89
N LEU A 430 10.99 -1.46 -32.63
CA LEU A 430 9.80 -2.23 -32.25
C LEU A 430 8.51 -1.55 -32.69
N LEU A 431 8.38 -0.24 -32.44
CA LEU A 431 7.17 0.53 -32.77
C LEU A 431 6.95 0.68 -34.28
N LEU A 432 8.01 0.62 -35.09
CA LEU A 432 7.95 0.76 -36.54
C LEU A 432 7.87 -0.58 -37.28
N ASP A 433 7.98 -1.72 -36.57
CA ASP A 433 8.01 -3.02 -37.20
C ASP A 433 6.60 -3.58 -37.44
N SER A 434 6.14 -3.43 -38.68
CA SER A 434 4.84 -3.95 -39.11
C SER A 434 4.76 -5.47 -39.15
N TYR A 435 5.89 -6.18 -39.32
CA TYR A 435 5.90 -7.65 -39.26
C TYR A 435 5.63 -8.11 -37.83
N LEU A 436 6.27 -7.47 -36.85
CA LEU A 436 6.00 -7.73 -35.44
C LEU A 436 4.55 -7.39 -35.11
N ALA A 437 4.04 -6.21 -35.47
CA ALA A 437 2.68 -5.81 -35.16
C ALA A 437 1.64 -6.81 -35.71
N ASN A 438 1.82 -7.27 -36.96
CA ASN A 438 0.90 -8.17 -37.64
C ASN A 438 1.09 -9.65 -37.31
N PHE A 439 2.16 -10.05 -36.61
CA PHE A 439 2.34 -11.46 -36.24
C PHE A 439 1.22 -11.92 -35.28
N PRO A 440 0.52 -13.04 -35.56
CA PRO A 440 -0.60 -13.49 -34.76
C PRO A 440 -0.16 -13.90 -33.34
N GLN A 441 -1.05 -13.71 -32.38
CA GLN A 441 -0.81 -14.08 -30.97
C GLN A 441 -1.92 -14.99 -30.41
N ASP A 442 -2.88 -15.37 -31.25
CA ASP A 442 -3.98 -16.29 -31.00
C ASP A 442 -3.59 -17.74 -31.36
N GLY A 443 -4.42 -18.69 -30.92
CA GLY A 443 -4.18 -20.12 -31.13
C GLY A 443 -3.22 -20.76 -30.12
N LYS A 444 -2.94 -22.07 -30.33
CA LYS A 444 -2.09 -22.85 -29.42
C LYS A 444 -0.67 -22.25 -29.37
N HIS A 445 -0.22 -21.90 -28.17
CA HIS A 445 1.07 -21.25 -27.91
C HIS A 445 1.24 -19.89 -28.63
N GLY A 446 0.15 -19.21 -28.98
CA GLY A 446 0.20 -17.94 -29.72
C GLY A 446 1.03 -16.85 -29.00
N HIS A 447 0.92 -16.76 -27.67
CA HIS A 447 1.70 -15.81 -26.86
C HIS A 447 3.21 -16.06 -26.95
N VAL A 448 3.66 -17.31 -26.75
CA VAL A 448 5.09 -17.63 -26.83
C VAL A 448 5.61 -17.55 -28.27
N LYS A 449 4.80 -17.88 -29.29
CA LYS A 449 5.16 -17.68 -30.70
C LYS A 449 5.39 -16.20 -31.02
N LYS A 450 4.51 -15.31 -30.53
CA LYS A 450 4.68 -13.85 -30.63
C LYS A 450 5.95 -13.38 -29.91
N THR A 451 6.24 -13.93 -28.73
CA THR A 451 7.49 -13.64 -28.00
C THR A 451 8.72 -14.11 -28.76
N ALA A 452 8.75 -15.33 -29.27
CA ALA A 452 9.85 -15.87 -30.06
C ALA A 452 10.10 -15.04 -31.33
N PHE A 453 9.03 -14.67 -32.04
CA PHE A 453 9.12 -13.76 -33.18
C PHE A 453 9.74 -12.41 -32.78
N CYS A 454 9.26 -11.81 -31.69
CA CYS A 454 9.81 -10.56 -31.14
C CYS A 454 11.30 -10.67 -30.80
N LEU A 455 11.73 -11.78 -30.18
CA LEU A 455 13.14 -12.02 -29.86
C LEU A 455 14.01 -12.14 -31.12
N GLY A 456 13.49 -12.77 -32.17
CA GLY A 456 14.13 -12.79 -33.49
C GLY A 456 14.28 -11.38 -34.09
N ARG A 457 13.20 -10.59 -34.08
CA ARG A 457 13.23 -9.19 -34.52
C ARG A 457 14.23 -8.35 -33.73
N MET A 458 14.25 -8.51 -32.40
CA MET A 458 15.21 -7.83 -31.53
C MET A 458 16.66 -8.17 -31.87
N ALA A 459 16.96 -9.41 -32.26
CA ALA A 459 18.30 -9.79 -32.70
C ALA A 459 18.69 -9.03 -33.97
N ARG A 460 17.77 -8.91 -34.94
CA ARG A 460 17.98 -8.08 -36.13
C ARG A 460 18.23 -6.61 -35.77
N TYR A 461 17.45 -6.03 -34.86
CA TYR A 461 17.61 -4.61 -34.51
C TYR A 461 18.97 -4.34 -33.88
N ILE A 462 19.46 -5.24 -33.02
CA ILE A 462 20.79 -5.14 -32.43
C ILE A 462 21.86 -5.31 -33.52
N ALA A 463 21.71 -6.29 -34.42
CA ALA A 463 22.64 -6.45 -35.54
C ALA A 463 22.72 -5.19 -36.41
N SER A 464 21.59 -4.56 -36.73
CA SER A 464 21.54 -3.28 -37.47
C SER A 464 22.22 -2.15 -36.71
N LEU A 465 21.95 -2.01 -35.40
CA LEU A 465 22.61 -1.00 -34.56
C LEU A 465 24.14 -1.15 -34.51
N LEU A 466 24.64 -2.39 -34.60
CA LEU A 466 26.08 -2.70 -34.57
C LEU A 466 26.71 -2.80 -35.97
N ASN A 467 25.96 -2.57 -37.05
CA ASN A 467 26.38 -2.83 -38.43
C ASN A 467 26.86 -4.29 -38.65
N ALA A 468 26.22 -5.24 -37.96
CA ALA A 468 26.50 -6.67 -37.98
C ALA A 468 25.50 -7.49 -38.82
N GLU A 469 24.67 -6.83 -39.62
CA GLU A 469 23.64 -7.49 -40.46
C GLU A 469 24.25 -8.50 -41.43
N ASP A 470 25.39 -8.17 -42.04
CA ASP A 470 26.12 -9.06 -42.94
C ASP A 470 26.63 -10.34 -42.26
N ALA A 471 26.91 -10.30 -40.96
CA ALA A 471 27.31 -11.47 -40.19
C ALA A 471 26.10 -12.40 -39.95
N LEU A 472 24.95 -11.80 -39.65
CA LEU A 472 23.68 -12.51 -39.44
C LEU A 472 23.15 -13.12 -40.75
N ASP A 473 23.27 -12.42 -41.87
CA ASP A 473 22.74 -12.88 -43.17
C ASP A 473 23.54 -14.05 -43.78
N LYS A 474 24.70 -14.40 -43.21
CA LYS A 474 25.55 -15.53 -43.63
C LYS A 474 25.21 -16.86 -42.96
N VAL A 475 24.45 -16.83 -41.86
CA VAL A 475 24.06 -18.00 -41.06
C VAL A 475 22.60 -18.38 -41.27
N LYS A 476 22.10 -18.24 -42.51
CA LYS A 476 20.69 -18.47 -42.89
C LYS A 476 20.19 -19.91 -42.70
N ASP A 477 21.10 -20.88 -42.58
CA ASP A 477 20.78 -22.30 -42.42
C ASP A 477 21.11 -22.83 -41.01
N ASP A 478 21.50 -21.96 -40.08
CA ASP A 478 21.95 -22.34 -38.73
C ASP A 478 20.88 -22.19 -37.65
N SER A 479 21.20 -22.57 -36.41
CA SER A 479 20.27 -22.46 -35.28
C SER A 479 20.09 -21.01 -34.82
N PHE A 480 19.00 -20.75 -34.09
CA PHE A 480 18.77 -19.42 -33.51
C PHE A 480 19.89 -18.96 -32.57
N SER A 481 20.55 -19.87 -31.85
CA SER A 481 21.73 -19.53 -31.02
C SER A 481 22.93 -19.03 -31.85
N HIS A 482 23.08 -19.48 -33.11
CA HIS A 482 24.08 -18.93 -34.02
C HIS A 482 23.70 -17.51 -34.45
N ALA A 483 22.45 -17.33 -34.91
CA ALA A 483 21.92 -16.02 -35.28
C ALA A 483 22.08 -15.00 -34.13
N LEU A 484 21.75 -15.40 -32.91
CA LEU A 484 21.88 -14.57 -31.71
C LEU A 484 23.33 -14.24 -31.38
N TYR A 485 24.25 -15.20 -31.51
CA TYR A 485 25.68 -14.98 -31.34
C TYR A 485 26.20 -13.90 -32.30
N HIS A 486 25.92 -14.03 -33.59
CA HIS A 486 26.37 -13.08 -34.61
C HIS A 486 25.74 -11.71 -34.43
N ALA A 487 24.47 -11.64 -34.05
CA ALA A 487 23.78 -10.38 -33.77
C ALA A 487 24.39 -9.62 -32.58
N LEU A 488 24.81 -10.32 -31.52
CA LEU A 488 25.34 -9.70 -30.31
C LEU A 488 26.85 -9.42 -30.37
N THR A 489 27.62 -10.21 -31.12
CA THR A 489 29.08 -10.05 -31.18
C THR A 489 29.55 -9.28 -32.40
N GLY A 490 28.80 -9.33 -33.51
CA GLY A 490 29.23 -8.84 -34.82
C GLY A 490 30.35 -9.67 -35.45
N GLU A 491 30.76 -10.76 -34.82
CA GLU A 491 31.80 -11.64 -35.36
C GLU A 491 31.28 -12.46 -36.52
N LYS A 492 32.18 -12.86 -37.43
CA LYS A 492 31.85 -13.73 -38.57
C LYS A 492 32.10 -15.21 -38.29
N GLY A 493 32.96 -15.53 -37.32
CA GLY A 493 33.16 -16.90 -36.83
C GLY A 493 32.17 -17.21 -35.71
N PHE A 494 31.91 -18.50 -35.48
CA PHE A 494 31.07 -18.95 -34.38
C PHE A 494 31.93 -19.59 -33.28
N ASP A 495 31.75 -19.14 -32.04
CA ASP A 495 32.36 -19.75 -30.85
C ASP A 495 31.25 -20.30 -29.94
N GLU A 496 31.18 -21.63 -29.86
CA GLU A 496 30.16 -22.34 -29.08
C GLU A 496 30.20 -22.00 -27.59
N LYS A 497 31.39 -21.80 -27.02
CA LYS A 497 31.58 -21.48 -25.60
C LYS A 497 31.12 -20.06 -25.30
N HIS A 498 31.47 -19.12 -26.17
CA HIS A 498 31.01 -17.73 -26.06
C HIS A 498 29.50 -17.65 -26.29
N SER A 499 28.94 -18.38 -27.26
CA SER A 499 27.50 -18.46 -27.51
C SER A 499 26.74 -18.96 -26.28
N ARG A 500 27.19 -20.07 -25.69
CA ARG A 500 26.57 -20.60 -24.47
C ARG A 500 26.66 -19.62 -23.28
N MET A 501 27.76 -18.87 -23.17
CA MET A 501 27.93 -17.85 -22.13
C MET A 501 26.99 -16.66 -22.35
N LEU A 502 26.80 -16.21 -23.60
CA LEU A 502 25.81 -15.17 -23.93
C LEU A 502 24.41 -15.62 -23.51
N GLU A 503 24.01 -16.84 -23.85
CA GLU A 503 22.70 -17.36 -23.45
C GLU A 503 22.54 -17.41 -21.92
N ALA A 504 23.56 -17.83 -21.17
CA ALA A 504 23.51 -17.80 -19.70
C ALA A 504 23.31 -16.37 -19.15
N MET A 505 23.96 -15.37 -19.73
CA MET A 505 23.77 -13.96 -19.33
C MET A 505 22.36 -13.47 -19.68
N LEU A 506 21.81 -13.86 -20.83
CA LEU A 506 20.44 -13.52 -21.23
C LEU A 506 19.41 -14.16 -20.28
N VAL A 507 19.59 -15.43 -19.92
CA VAL A 507 18.75 -16.13 -18.94
C VAL A 507 18.84 -15.44 -17.56
N ALA A 508 20.02 -15.02 -17.12
CA ALA A 508 20.19 -14.29 -15.86
C ALA A 508 19.49 -12.92 -15.85
N CYS A 509 19.26 -12.34 -17.02
CA CYS A 509 18.54 -11.09 -17.24
C CYS A 509 17.06 -11.29 -17.61
N ALA A 510 16.58 -12.53 -17.76
CA ALA A 510 15.29 -12.84 -18.35
C ALA A 510 14.13 -12.18 -17.59
N ASP A 511 14.11 -12.32 -16.26
CA ASP A 511 13.16 -11.62 -15.40
C ASP A 511 13.70 -11.36 -13.98
N HIS A 512 13.08 -10.43 -13.27
CA HIS A 512 13.37 -10.16 -11.85
C HIS A 512 12.12 -9.66 -11.11
N GLY A 513 10.97 -10.25 -11.45
CA GLY A 513 9.67 -9.89 -10.89
C GLY A 513 9.18 -8.52 -11.35
N VAL A 514 8.17 -8.02 -10.65
CA VAL A 514 7.32 -6.91 -11.10
C VAL A 514 7.74 -5.53 -10.63
N THR A 515 8.73 -5.47 -9.73
CA THR A 515 9.17 -4.24 -9.07
C THR A 515 10.20 -3.44 -9.87
N PRO A 516 10.99 -4.02 -10.80
CA PRO A 516 11.83 -3.25 -11.70
C PRO A 516 11.01 -2.27 -12.57
N PRO A 517 11.51 -1.04 -12.81
CA PRO A 517 10.80 -0.02 -13.61
C PRO A 517 10.36 -0.50 -14.99
N SER A 518 11.16 -1.34 -15.67
CA SER A 518 10.80 -1.91 -16.98
C SER A 518 9.58 -2.82 -16.91
N ALA A 519 9.48 -3.68 -15.89
CA ALA A 519 8.31 -4.53 -15.70
C ALA A 519 7.06 -3.69 -15.36
N GLN A 520 7.21 -2.69 -14.49
CA GLN A 520 6.10 -1.79 -14.13
C GLN A 520 5.58 -1.01 -15.35
N ALA A 521 6.47 -0.43 -16.16
CA ALA A 521 6.08 0.30 -17.37
C ALA A 521 5.31 -0.59 -18.36
N THR A 522 5.77 -1.83 -18.57
CA THR A 522 5.06 -2.81 -19.41
C THR A 522 3.70 -3.18 -18.81
N ILE A 523 3.61 -3.46 -17.51
CA ILE A 523 2.34 -3.80 -16.84
C ILE A 523 1.35 -2.63 -16.92
N ILE A 524 1.81 -1.39 -16.74
CA ILE A 524 0.98 -0.19 -16.86
C ILE A 524 0.40 -0.08 -18.27
N ALA A 525 1.23 -0.19 -19.31
CA ALA A 525 0.76 -0.15 -20.69
C ALA A 525 -0.19 -1.32 -21.02
N ALA A 526 0.11 -2.53 -20.53
CA ALA A 526 -0.73 -3.72 -20.69
C ALA A 526 -2.10 -3.55 -20.00
N SER A 527 -2.13 -2.89 -18.83
CA SER A 527 -3.37 -2.64 -18.09
C SER A 527 -4.36 -1.78 -18.88
N THR A 528 -3.87 -0.88 -19.74
CA THR A 528 -4.70 -0.06 -20.65
C THR A 528 -4.99 -0.75 -21.97
N ARG A 529 -4.62 -2.03 -22.14
CA ARG A 529 -4.75 -2.79 -23.39
C ARG A 529 -3.99 -2.16 -24.56
N ALA A 530 -2.85 -1.54 -24.29
CA ALA A 530 -1.92 -1.19 -25.36
C ALA A 530 -1.52 -2.45 -26.14
N SER A 531 -1.19 -2.30 -27.42
CA SER A 531 -0.68 -3.42 -28.21
C SER A 531 0.65 -3.95 -27.66
N TYR A 532 0.99 -5.19 -28.03
CA TYR A 532 2.17 -5.88 -27.53
C TYR A 532 3.45 -5.07 -27.73
N GLU A 533 3.72 -4.62 -28.97
CA GLU A 533 4.89 -3.83 -29.31
C GLU A 533 4.96 -2.51 -28.55
N VAL A 534 3.82 -1.86 -28.28
CA VAL A 534 3.76 -0.64 -27.47
C VAL A 534 4.12 -0.93 -26.02
N ALA A 535 3.58 -2.00 -25.43
CA ALA A 535 3.87 -2.35 -24.03
C ALA A 535 5.32 -2.79 -23.81
N ILE A 536 5.90 -3.55 -24.75
CA ILE A 536 7.31 -3.94 -24.70
C ILE A 536 8.22 -2.73 -24.92
N ALA A 537 7.91 -1.84 -25.88
CA ALA A 537 8.65 -0.61 -26.09
C ALA A 537 8.65 0.29 -24.85
N ASN A 538 7.52 0.40 -24.12
CA ASN A 538 7.47 1.13 -22.85
C ASN A 538 8.40 0.52 -21.79
N GLY A 539 8.44 -0.80 -21.68
CA GLY A 539 9.37 -1.49 -20.78
C GLY A 539 10.83 -1.25 -21.13
N ILE A 540 11.17 -1.26 -22.42
CA ILE A 540 12.53 -0.97 -22.91
C ILE A 540 12.91 0.50 -22.69
N CYS A 541 12.00 1.44 -22.92
CA CYS A 541 12.23 2.87 -22.66
C CYS A 541 12.52 3.16 -21.18
N ALA A 542 12.03 2.34 -20.26
CA ALA A 542 12.35 2.46 -18.84
C ALA A 542 13.76 1.93 -18.48
N ILE A 543 14.45 1.26 -19.40
CA ILE A 543 15.84 0.80 -19.25
C ILE A 543 16.77 1.94 -19.68
N THR A 544 17.50 2.52 -18.73
CA THR A 544 18.36 3.70 -18.90
C THR A 544 19.69 3.50 -18.19
N ASP A 545 20.50 4.55 -18.03
CA ASP A 545 21.73 4.49 -17.23
C ASP A 545 21.49 4.25 -15.73
N VAL A 546 20.25 4.39 -15.25
CA VAL A 546 19.85 4.19 -13.85
C VAL A 546 19.28 2.78 -13.62
N HIS A 547 18.61 2.21 -14.61
CA HIS A 547 18.00 0.87 -14.56
C HIS A 547 18.49 0.06 -15.76
N GLY A 548 19.34 -0.96 -15.53
CA GLY A 548 19.92 -1.81 -16.57
C GLY A 548 21.15 -1.25 -17.29
N GLY A 549 21.60 -0.04 -16.96
CA GLY A 549 22.81 0.57 -17.54
C GLY A 549 24.11 0.36 -16.77
N ALA A 550 24.06 -0.23 -15.57
CA ALA A 550 25.22 -0.40 -14.70
C ALA A 550 26.30 -1.30 -15.31
N GLY A 551 25.91 -2.32 -16.09
CA GLY A 551 26.84 -3.28 -16.70
C GLY A 551 27.85 -2.62 -17.64
N ALA A 552 27.42 -1.69 -18.48
CA ALA A 552 28.31 -0.99 -19.43
C ALA A 552 29.39 -0.16 -18.71
N LYS A 553 29.02 0.44 -17.58
CA LYS A 553 29.97 1.18 -16.73
C LYS A 553 30.87 0.24 -15.94
N ALA A 554 30.36 -0.92 -15.52
CA ALA A 554 31.15 -1.96 -14.87
C ALA A 554 32.26 -2.50 -15.81
N VAL A 555 31.96 -2.72 -17.10
CA VAL A 555 32.99 -3.08 -18.11
C VAL A 555 34.15 -2.08 -18.11
N LYS A 556 33.84 -0.77 -18.14
CA LYS A 556 34.86 0.29 -18.12
C LYS A 556 35.68 0.28 -16.83
N PHE A 557 35.02 0.09 -15.68
CA PHE A 557 35.67 -0.01 -14.38
C PHE A 557 36.66 -1.18 -14.31
N PHE A 558 36.25 -2.38 -14.77
CA PHE A 558 37.15 -3.53 -14.77
C PHE A 558 38.31 -3.35 -15.76
N LYS A 559 38.06 -2.82 -16.97
CA LYS A 559 39.13 -2.51 -17.94
C LYS A 559 40.14 -1.52 -17.34
N GLU A 560 39.67 -0.50 -16.61
CA GLU A 560 40.53 0.46 -15.92
C GLU A 560 41.38 -0.20 -14.82
N CYS A 561 40.77 -1.09 -14.01
CA CYS A 561 41.50 -1.87 -13.01
C CYS A 561 42.63 -2.71 -13.63
N VAL A 562 42.35 -3.39 -14.75
CA VAL A 562 43.35 -4.19 -15.47
C VAL A 562 44.45 -3.30 -16.06
N MET A 563 44.09 -2.18 -16.71
CA MET A 563 45.08 -1.27 -17.31
C MET A 563 46.03 -0.69 -16.26
N LYS A 564 45.52 -0.26 -15.11
CA LYS A 564 46.32 0.27 -13.99
C LYS A 564 47.05 -0.82 -13.20
N GLY A 565 46.68 -2.08 -13.37
CA GLY A 565 47.29 -3.23 -12.71
C GLY A 565 48.48 -3.85 -13.42
N LYS A 566 48.81 -3.44 -14.65
CA LYS A 566 49.93 -3.97 -15.43
C LYS A 566 51.33 -3.67 -14.84
N GLU A 567 51.43 -2.93 -13.74
CA GLU A 567 52.69 -2.58 -13.05
C GLU A 567 52.81 -3.17 -11.61
N GLY A 568 51.99 -4.13 -11.18
CA GLY A 568 52.12 -4.73 -9.83
C GLY A 568 51.02 -5.70 -9.36
N ASP A 569 50.82 -5.83 -8.04
CA ASP A 569 49.77 -6.63 -7.39
C ASP A 569 48.36 -6.16 -7.81
N VAL A 570 47.58 -7.05 -8.46
CA VAL A 570 46.22 -6.77 -8.96
C VAL A 570 45.30 -6.26 -7.84
N ALA A 571 45.41 -6.79 -6.62
CA ALA A 571 44.61 -6.31 -5.50
C ALA A 571 44.98 -4.88 -5.11
N HIS A 572 46.27 -4.53 -5.17
CA HIS A 572 46.75 -3.16 -4.95
C HIS A 572 46.22 -2.19 -6.02
N ALA A 573 46.23 -2.59 -7.28
CA ALA A 573 45.69 -1.78 -8.38
C ALA A 573 44.19 -1.51 -8.20
N VAL A 574 43.41 -2.55 -7.89
CA VAL A 574 41.96 -2.41 -7.61
C VAL A 574 41.72 -1.49 -6.43
N ARG A 575 42.48 -1.62 -5.32
CA ARG A 575 42.41 -0.69 -4.17
C ARG A 575 42.62 0.77 -4.61
N ASN A 576 43.61 1.04 -5.45
CA ASN A 576 43.93 2.39 -5.89
C ASN A 576 42.84 2.97 -6.80
N VAL A 577 42.28 2.18 -7.72
CA VAL A 577 41.15 2.62 -8.56
C VAL A 577 39.93 2.92 -7.70
N ILE A 578 39.60 2.07 -6.71
CA ILE A 578 38.50 2.31 -5.78
C ILE A 578 38.70 3.61 -4.99
N ARG A 579 39.91 3.84 -4.46
CA ARG A 579 40.25 5.09 -3.75
C ARG A 579 40.10 6.32 -4.66
N GLU A 580 40.56 6.24 -5.90
CA GLU A 580 40.42 7.34 -6.87
C GLU A 580 38.95 7.64 -7.19
N TYR A 581 38.13 6.60 -7.38
CA TYR A 581 36.69 6.77 -7.60
C TYR A 581 36.04 7.45 -6.40
N MET A 582 36.40 7.04 -5.17
CA MET A 582 35.90 7.67 -3.94
C MET A 582 36.32 9.13 -3.81
N LEU A 583 37.60 9.45 -4.05
CA LEU A 583 38.10 10.84 -4.02
C LEU A 583 37.38 11.74 -5.04
N LYS A 584 36.98 11.18 -6.19
CA LYS A 584 36.23 11.88 -7.24
C LYS A 584 34.71 11.84 -7.04
N GLY A 585 34.22 11.27 -5.94
CA GLY A 585 32.78 11.10 -5.67
C GLY A 585 32.05 10.15 -6.65
N LYS A 586 32.79 9.34 -7.40
CA LYS A 586 32.25 8.38 -8.37
C LYS A 586 31.77 7.11 -7.65
N ARG A 587 30.64 6.55 -8.11
CA ARG A 587 30.15 5.24 -7.68
C ARG A 587 30.84 4.13 -8.50
N ILE A 588 31.03 2.98 -7.89
CA ILE A 588 31.44 1.76 -8.58
C ILE A 588 30.16 1.09 -9.07
N GLU A 589 30.00 1.04 -10.38
CA GLU A 589 28.82 0.49 -11.02
C GLU A 589 28.93 -1.04 -11.08
N GLY A 590 27.80 -1.74 -10.96
CA GLY A 590 27.78 -3.20 -10.77
C GLY A 590 27.91 -3.66 -9.31
N MET A 591 27.89 -2.73 -8.35
CA MET A 591 27.94 -3.00 -6.92
C MET A 591 26.65 -2.55 -6.22
N GLY A 592 26.22 -3.34 -5.24
CA GLY A 592 25.03 -3.13 -4.41
C GLY A 592 23.77 -3.76 -4.99
N HIS A 593 22.90 -4.23 -4.09
CA HIS A 593 21.58 -4.77 -4.45
C HIS A 593 20.54 -4.35 -3.40
N ARG A 594 19.30 -4.13 -3.84
CA ARG A 594 18.20 -3.72 -2.93
C ARG A 594 17.73 -4.86 -2.02
N ILE A 595 17.89 -6.11 -2.46
CA ILE A 595 17.28 -7.30 -1.84
C ILE A 595 18.32 -8.36 -1.43
N HIS A 596 19.43 -8.46 -2.16
CA HIS A 596 20.34 -9.60 -2.05
C HIS A 596 21.64 -9.14 -1.40
N THR A 597 22.04 -9.80 -0.31
CA THR A 597 23.40 -9.67 0.23
C THR A 597 24.37 -10.57 -0.54
N LYS A 598 23.85 -11.56 -1.27
CA LYS A 598 24.55 -12.41 -2.21
C LYS A 598 23.62 -12.69 -3.40
N ASP A 599 23.89 -12.09 -4.55
CA ASP A 599 23.06 -12.28 -5.75
C ASP A 599 23.13 -13.75 -6.20
N PRO A 600 22.01 -14.48 -6.28
CA PRO A 600 22.02 -15.91 -6.59
C PRO A 600 22.51 -16.22 -8.01
N ARG A 601 22.50 -15.24 -8.92
CA ARG A 601 22.93 -15.42 -10.32
C ARG A 601 24.45 -15.31 -10.47
N ARG A 602 25.13 -14.66 -9.53
CA ARG A 602 26.55 -14.34 -9.61
C ARG A 602 27.43 -15.59 -9.67
N ASP A 603 27.25 -16.50 -8.73
CA ASP A 603 28.15 -17.63 -8.55
C ASP A 603 28.06 -18.59 -9.76
N VAL A 604 26.84 -18.89 -10.23
CA VAL A 604 26.62 -19.73 -11.41
C VAL A 604 27.23 -19.12 -12.67
N LEU A 605 27.13 -17.80 -12.88
CA LEU A 605 27.76 -17.13 -14.03
C LEU A 605 29.29 -17.20 -13.97
N TRP A 606 29.88 -17.03 -12.79
CA TRP A 606 31.32 -17.18 -12.60
C TRP A 606 31.81 -18.60 -12.84
N GLU A 607 31.06 -19.60 -12.37
CA GLU A 607 31.36 -21.02 -12.57
C GLU A 607 31.30 -21.39 -14.06
N LEU A 608 30.25 -20.95 -14.76
CA LEU A 608 30.11 -21.17 -16.21
C LEU A 608 31.24 -20.48 -16.98
N ALA A 609 31.54 -19.21 -16.69
CA ALA A 609 32.64 -18.50 -17.34
C ALA A 609 33.99 -19.19 -17.14
N SER A 610 34.22 -19.74 -15.94
CA SER A 610 35.46 -20.50 -15.64
C SER A 610 35.48 -21.85 -16.38
N LYS A 611 34.37 -22.60 -16.36
CA LYS A 611 34.22 -23.91 -17.03
C LYS A 611 34.37 -23.82 -18.54
N MET A 612 33.86 -22.74 -19.14
CA MET A 612 33.93 -22.49 -20.58
C MET A 612 35.28 -21.94 -21.02
N GLY A 613 36.13 -21.49 -20.08
CA GLY A 613 37.41 -20.84 -20.41
C GLY A 613 37.26 -19.39 -20.88
N VAL A 614 36.12 -18.75 -20.59
CA VAL A 614 35.85 -17.33 -20.89
C VAL A 614 36.44 -16.42 -19.81
N ALA A 615 36.51 -16.90 -18.56
CA ALA A 615 36.98 -16.09 -17.44
C ALA A 615 38.49 -15.80 -17.51
N ASP A 616 38.84 -14.52 -17.40
CA ASP A 616 40.22 -14.04 -17.31
C ASP A 616 40.35 -12.96 -16.20
N GLN A 617 41.11 -11.89 -16.43
CA GLN A 617 41.49 -10.93 -15.40
C GLN A 617 40.29 -10.17 -14.85
N HIS A 618 39.31 -9.81 -15.68
CA HIS A 618 38.17 -9.00 -15.24
C HIS A 618 37.23 -9.82 -14.34
N VAL A 619 36.94 -11.09 -14.69
CA VAL A 619 36.18 -12.00 -13.81
C VAL A 619 36.92 -12.25 -12.50
N ARG A 620 38.25 -12.42 -12.51
CA ARG A 620 39.05 -12.56 -11.27
C ARG A 620 38.90 -11.32 -10.37
N ILE A 621 38.98 -10.11 -10.94
CA ILE A 621 38.78 -8.87 -10.19
C ILE A 621 37.36 -8.80 -9.62
N SER A 622 36.35 -9.20 -10.40
CA SER A 622 34.95 -9.18 -9.95
C SER A 622 34.69 -10.06 -8.72
N LYS A 623 35.48 -11.12 -8.50
CA LYS A 623 35.38 -12.01 -7.33
C LYS A 623 35.95 -11.39 -6.05
N MET A 624 36.90 -10.47 -6.16
CA MET A 624 37.58 -9.83 -5.01
C MET A 624 37.10 -8.40 -4.73
N VAL A 625 36.42 -7.75 -5.69
CA VAL A 625 36.06 -6.33 -5.59
C VAL A 625 35.23 -5.98 -4.36
N SER A 626 34.33 -6.86 -3.91
CA SER A 626 33.51 -6.61 -2.71
C SER A 626 34.32 -6.59 -1.42
N GLU A 627 35.26 -7.51 -1.25
CA GLU A 627 36.14 -7.52 -0.06
C GLU A 627 37.09 -6.34 -0.09
N ILE A 628 37.69 -6.04 -1.25
CA ILE A 628 38.57 -4.87 -1.39
C ILE A 628 37.79 -3.57 -1.12
N PHE A 629 36.55 -3.45 -1.59
CA PHE A 629 35.72 -2.28 -1.31
C PHE A 629 35.42 -2.13 0.19
N LYS A 630 35.19 -3.25 0.89
CA LYS A 630 35.00 -3.28 2.34
C LYS A 630 36.28 -2.87 3.08
N GLU A 631 37.46 -3.32 2.64
CA GLU A 631 38.76 -2.86 3.18
C GLU A 631 38.94 -1.34 3.04
N VAL A 632 38.60 -0.78 1.88
CA VAL A 632 38.84 0.64 1.59
C VAL A 632 37.80 1.56 2.23
N ARG A 633 36.53 1.16 2.26
CA ARG A 633 35.40 2.03 2.64
C ARG A 633 34.73 1.64 3.97
N GLY A 634 35.03 0.48 4.52
CA GLY A 634 34.39 -0.06 5.73
C GLY A 634 32.93 -0.51 5.54
N ILE A 635 32.43 -0.51 4.30
CA ILE A 635 31.05 -0.88 3.97
C ILE A 635 31.07 -2.18 3.16
N ASN A 636 30.30 -3.17 3.61
CA ASN A 636 30.08 -4.39 2.85
C ASN A 636 29.05 -4.14 1.75
N LEU A 637 29.48 -4.20 0.49
CA LEU A 637 28.61 -4.00 -0.67
C LEU A 637 28.80 -5.17 -1.65
N PRO A 638 27.76 -5.99 -1.90
CA PRO A 638 27.90 -7.14 -2.77
C PRO A 638 27.98 -6.73 -4.24
N ILE A 639 28.71 -7.48 -5.06
CA ILE A 639 28.60 -7.37 -6.52
C ILE A 639 27.24 -7.92 -6.97
N ASN A 640 26.58 -7.20 -7.87
CA ASN A 640 25.30 -7.60 -8.44
C ASN A 640 25.49 -8.24 -9.83
N VAL A 641 24.41 -8.77 -10.42
CA VAL A 641 24.46 -9.40 -11.75
C VAL A 641 25.07 -8.50 -12.83
N ASP A 642 24.81 -7.19 -12.81
CA ASP A 642 25.30 -6.26 -13.84
C ASP A 642 26.83 -6.14 -13.77
N GLY A 643 27.39 -6.17 -12.56
CA GLY A 643 28.84 -6.22 -12.35
C GLY A 643 29.46 -7.53 -12.86
N VAL A 644 28.80 -8.66 -12.62
CA VAL A 644 29.27 -9.97 -13.08
C VAL A 644 29.25 -10.06 -14.61
N ILE A 645 28.13 -9.68 -15.22
CA ILE A 645 27.98 -9.61 -16.68
C ILE A 645 29.01 -8.64 -17.27
N GLY A 646 29.20 -7.47 -16.65
CA GLY A 646 30.21 -6.50 -17.11
C GLY A 646 31.64 -7.04 -17.08
N ALA A 647 31.99 -7.86 -16.09
CA ALA A 647 33.29 -8.52 -16.04
C ALA A 647 33.45 -9.58 -17.14
N ILE A 648 32.43 -10.40 -17.37
CA ILE A 648 32.44 -11.44 -18.41
C ILE A 648 32.52 -10.82 -19.80
N ILE A 649 31.75 -9.77 -20.07
CA ILE A 649 31.79 -9.01 -21.35
C ILE A 649 33.18 -8.42 -21.59
N ALA A 650 33.85 -7.93 -20.54
CA ALA A 650 35.21 -7.40 -20.66
C ALA A 650 36.23 -8.49 -21.02
N ASP A 651 36.13 -9.69 -20.42
CA ASP A 651 36.98 -10.83 -20.75
C ASP A 651 36.68 -11.41 -22.15
N MET A 652 35.43 -11.37 -22.60
CA MET A 652 35.05 -11.73 -23.97
C MET A 652 35.51 -10.71 -25.03
N GLY A 653 36.13 -9.59 -24.62
CA GLY A 653 36.61 -8.56 -25.55
C GLY A 653 35.50 -7.70 -26.18
N LEU A 654 34.26 -7.80 -25.70
CA LEU A 654 33.13 -7.08 -26.25
C LEU A 654 33.12 -5.60 -25.83
N GLU A 655 32.45 -4.78 -26.64
CA GLU A 655 32.27 -3.36 -26.36
C GLU A 655 31.34 -3.13 -25.16
N PRO A 656 31.58 -2.09 -24.32
CA PRO A 656 30.77 -1.84 -23.12
C PRO A 656 29.27 -1.72 -23.38
N ILE A 657 28.89 -1.24 -24.56
CA ILE A 657 27.49 -1.10 -24.99
C ILE A 657 26.74 -2.44 -24.99
N MET A 658 27.46 -3.56 -25.16
CA MET A 658 26.88 -4.89 -25.18
C MET A 658 26.28 -5.31 -23.85
N ALA A 659 26.79 -4.80 -22.73
CA ALA A 659 26.20 -5.09 -21.43
C ALA A 659 24.75 -4.58 -21.33
N LYS A 660 24.50 -3.38 -21.88
CA LYS A 660 23.15 -2.81 -21.92
C LYS A 660 22.30 -3.52 -22.97
N ALA A 661 22.85 -3.90 -24.12
CA ALA A 661 22.12 -4.65 -25.15
C ALA A 661 21.67 -6.04 -24.66
N ILE A 662 22.56 -6.79 -23.99
CA ILE A 662 22.27 -8.08 -23.36
C ILE A 662 21.20 -7.92 -22.28
N PHE A 663 21.29 -6.89 -21.44
CA PHE A 663 20.28 -6.63 -20.42
C PHE A 663 18.91 -6.37 -21.03
N ILE A 664 18.83 -5.49 -22.05
CA ILE A 664 17.58 -5.17 -22.75
C ILE A 664 17.01 -6.42 -23.41
N TYR A 665 17.83 -7.13 -24.19
CA TYR A 665 17.40 -8.33 -24.92
C TYR A 665 16.89 -9.41 -23.97
N GLY A 666 17.66 -9.72 -22.92
CA GLY A 666 17.28 -10.68 -21.89
C GLY A 666 15.93 -10.32 -21.27
N ARG A 667 15.73 -9.04 -20.94
CA ARG A 667 14.51 -8.58 -20.28
C ARG A 667 13.24 -8.75 -21.12
N VAL A 668 13.33 -8.77 -22.46
CA VAL A 668 12.15 -8.86 -23.33
C VAL A 668 11.30 -10.09 -23.00
N ALA A 669 11.90 -11.24 -22.70
CA ALA A 669 11.16 -12.46 -22.36
C ALA A 669 10.27 -12.26 -21.11
N GLY A 670 10.81 -11.68 -20.03
CA GLY A 670 10.05 -11.38 -18.82
C GLY A 670 9.00 -10.28 -19.04
N LEU A 671 9.31 -9.25 -19.84
CA LEU A 671 8.33 -8.21 -20.19
C LEU A 671 7.15 -8.78 -20.97
N SER A 672 7.39 -9.69 -21.91
CA SER A 672 6.34 -10.40 -22.62
C SER A 672 5.46 -11.21 -21.68
N ALA A 673 6.07 -11.92 -20.71
CA ALA A 673 5.33 -12.68 -19.71
C ALA A 673 4.42 -11.78 -18.88
N HIS A 674 4.93 -10.65 -18.40
CA HIS A 674 4.15 -9.68 -17.64
C HIS A 674 3.02 -9.05 -18.47
N TYR A 675 3.26 -8.75 -19.74
CA TYR A 675 2.22 -8.26 -20.65
C TYR A 675 1.09 -9.29 -20.79
N PHE A 676 1.42 -10.54 -21.11
CA PHE A 676 0.42 -11.58 -21.33
C PHE A 676 -0.32 -11.95 -20.03
N GLU A 677 0.36 -12.03 -18.88
CA GLU A 677 -0.28 -12.22 -17.58
C GLU A 677 -1.29 -11.11 -17.28
N GLU A 678 -0.93 -9.84 -17.52
CA GLU A 678 -1.81 -8.70 -17.22
C GLU A 678 -3.05 -8.67 -18.14
N ILE A 679 -2.89 -8.87 -19.46
CA ILE A 679 -4.04 -8.79 -20.37
C ILE A 679 -4.99 -10.00 -20.25
N THR A 680 -4.49 -11.15 -19.79
CA THR A 680 -5.28 -12.39 -19.67
C THR A 680 -5.95 -12.54 -18.31
N THR A 681 -5.27 -12.17 -17.23
CA THR A 681 -5.74 -12.49 -15.86
C THR A 681 -6.37 -11.30 -15.14
N GLN A 682 -6.19 -10.08 -15.63
CA GLN A 682 -6.60 -8.86 -14.93
C GLN A 682 -7.61 -8.06 -15.74
N PRO A 683 -8.53 -7.30 -15.11
CA PRO A 683 -9.43 -6.40 -15.84
C PRO A 683 -8.68 -5.20 -16.46
N PRO A 684 -9.22 -4.57 -17.53
CA PRO A 684 -8.67 -3.33 -18.08
C PRO A 684 -8.67 -2.20 -17.05
N MET A 685 -7.73 -1.26 -17.19
CA MET A 685 -7.51 -0.14 -16.26
C MET A 685 -7.42 -0.59 -14.80
N ARG A 686 -6.85 -1.78 -14.54
CA ARG A 686 -6.64 -2.25 -13.18
C ARG A 686 -5.91 -1.19 -12.38
N ARG A 687 -6.40 -0.93 -11.16
CA ARG A 687 -5.77 0.00 -10.24
C ARG A 687 -4.40 -0.54 -9.81
N ILE A 688 -3.35 -0.06 -10.46
CA ILE A 688 -1.96 -0.29 -10.05
C ILE A 688 -1.68 0.65 -8.88
N ASN A 689 -1.45 0.09 -7.69
CA ASN A 689 -1.36 0.88 -6.48
C ASN A 689 0.02 1.53 -6.31
N PHE A 690 0.18 2.76 -6.82
CA PHE A 690 1.32 3.65 -6.56
C PHE A 690 1.28 4.30 -5.16
N ALA A 691 0.91 3.55 -4.11
CA ALA A 691 0.46 4.05 -2.80
C ALA A 691 1.35 5.07 -2.05
N ASP A 692 2.55 5.38 -2.53
CA ASP A 692 3.45 6.42 -1.98
C ASP A 692 3.63 7.65 -2.90
N ALA A 693 2.79 7.81 -3.94
CA ALA A 693 2.87 8.96 -4.82
C ALA A 693 2.42 10.25 -4.09
N VAL A 694 3.40 11.01 -3.59
CA VAL A 694 3.23 12.35 -2.99
C VAL A 694 3.45 13.42 -4.07
N TYR A 695 2.47 14.32 -4.24
CA TYR A 695 2.61 15.51 -5.09
C TYR A 695 3.70 16.44 -4.51
N LYS A 696 4.75 16.74 -5.29
CA LYS A 696 5.84 17.67 -4.94
C LYS A 696 5.92 18.89 -5.88
N GLY A 697 4.85 19.16 -6.64
CA GLY A 697 4.75 20.39 -7.43
C GLY A 697 4.56 21.63 -6.54
N LYS A 698 4.68 22.83 -7.11
CA LYS A 698 4.33 24.06 -6.37
C LYS A 698 2.86 24.01 -5.94
N GLU A 699 2.54 24.60 -4.80
CA GLU A 699 1.15 24.78 -4.36
C GLU A 699 0.29 25.56 -5.38
N LEU A 700 -1.00 25.67 -5.07
CA LEU A 700 -2.00 26.40 -5.84
C LEU A 700 -1.46 27.77 -6.30
N ARG A 701 -1.37 27.97 -7.62
CA ARG A 701 -1.11 29.27 -8.25
C ARG A 701 -2.34 29.68 -9.03
N HIS A 702 -2.79 30.90 -8.81
CA HIS A 702 -3.88 31.49 -9.59
C HIS A 702 -3.33 32.02 -10.91
N ILE A 703 -4.03 31.72 -12.00
CA ILE A 703 -3.81 32.37 -13.29
C ILE A 703 -4.26 33.82 -13.11
N ILE A 704 -3.33 34.76 -13.19
CA ILE A 704 -3.67 36.18 -13.26
C ILE A 704 -4.27 36.38 -14.65
N LEU A 705 -5.55 36.74 -14.70
CA LEU A 705 -6.24 37.10 -15.94
C LEU A 705 -5.71 38.41 -16.50
#